data_AF-A0A8H5FV14-F1
#
_entry.id   AF-A0A8H5FV14-F1
#
_cell.length_a   1.000
_cell.length_b   1.000
_cell.length_c   1.000
_cell.angle_alpha   90.00
_cell.angle_beta   90.00
_cell.angle_gamma   90.00
#
_symmetry.space_group_name_H-M   'P 1'
#
loop_
_entity.id
_entity.type
_entity.pdbx_description
1 polymer ?
#
loop_
_entity_poly.entity_id
_entity_poly.type
_entity_poly.pdbx_seq_one_letter_code
_entity_poly.pdbx_strand_id
1 'polypeptide(L)'
;MFQEVAWCRVPALLGPGMKRTATALSFLSLGLAASAGRSCKCMPGQPCFPTQEEWTAFSSKLSTPETLIVGQRPMGAVCYPNDPLFDVNACQALNSSVNGFNHVFMSAQSDATNWLNLDSIVTEQGMEGCPYFPLAQNATCNQGRVPPYAVNVTSAQDIVEAVNFASEHNLRLVVKNTGHEAIGRPFGVGALEIFTHNLKNLTIHDSFVPKGAPEGTEGVHAMTMGAGVDWRQAYESIDKVNRSVVGGLSPVGTVGAAGGWQLGTGQSVVSPVFGLGVDNNLEFTVVLPNGTLTTVNEYLTPDLWWAIRGGGGPSFGVLVDVTVKSHSGAEYTGAFFVGQATDDDSNLELLTLWMKYHNNISDAGWGGVWPFAEGQLALTFGARGNPPENPNGLSTFQAFFDDAKKLSGVNVSTAEFHVFSSFGEFVETQLVNPSTVIGFDFTTAVPGQVQSVTGSWLMPREVTAEENAESFAKLLTNLTIVGIPFFVGGGAVEDVSKNETSAANPAWRHTITDLTISTGGAAFTDARVIQQAVHDQLQPFRALAPPPYGGQYVNEADALEEEWQLAHWGTQYPRLLAIKKEIDPNDLLIVYHGVNSEDWDQEIICKTTNGTPSSGSSGATCPGAPTESSPSSPSQETESSPSQGSPSPSQSSEGSPSHGHGAHGQGSHGHHSQGSPSPSGTPAPSQSSPAPSSVPSGGSEEEDDDICESA
;
A
#
# COMPACT_ATOMS: atom_id res chain seq x y z
N MET A 1 -15.15 -41.57 7.92
CA MET A 1 -16.24 -42.29 8.62
C MET A 1 -17.44 -41.35 8.62
N PHE A 2 -18.48 -41.68 7.85
CA PHE A 2 -19.70 -40.88 7.71
C PHE A 2 -20.55 -40.95 8.99
N GLN A 3 -21.16 -39.82 9.40
CA GLN A 3 -22.55 -39.85 9.86
C GLN A 3 -23.24 -38.48 9.82
N GLU A 4 -24.42 -38.50 9.22
CA GLU A 4 -25.44 -37.46 9.13
C GLU A 4 -26.06 -37.11 10.50
N VAL A 5 -26.60 -35.90 10.65
CA VAL A 5 -27.63 -35.62 11.67
C VAL A 5 -28.80 -34.84 11.05
N ALA A 6 -29.99 -35.39 11.27
CA ALA A 6 -31.28 -34.98 10.74
C ALA A 6 -32.00 -33.93 11.60
N TRP A 7 -32.93 -33.25 10.95
CA TRP A 7 -33.85 -32.23 11.46
C TRP A 7 -34.89 -32.76 12.46
N CYS A 8 -35.28 -31.94 13.44
CA CYS A 8 -36.50 -32.16 14.25
C CYS A 8 -37.36 -30.90 14.39
N ARG A 9 -38.66 -31.06 14.10
CA ARG A 9 -39.76 -30.10 14.25
C ARG A 9 -40.28 -30.07 15.69
N VAL A 10 -40.78 -28.92 16.14
CA VAL A 10 -41.54 -28.75 17.39
C VAL A 10 -43.00 -28.36 17.08
N PRO A 11 -44.02 -28.91 17.77
CA PRO A 11 -45.43 -28.62 17.52
C PRO A 11 -45.97 -27.45 18.37
N ALA A 12 -46.97 -26.76 17.80
CA ALA A 12 -47.75 -25.69 18.42
C ALA A 12 -48.87 -26.24 19.33
N LEU A 13 -49.14 -25.54 20.44
CA LEU A 13 -50.34 -25.71 21.27
C LEU A 13 -51.04 -24.36 21.44
N LEU A 14 -52.29 -24.30 20.96
CA LEU A 14 -53.25 -23.21 21.12
C LEU A 14 -54.07 -23.41 22.42
N GLY A 15 -54.41 -22.31 23.09
CA GLY A 15 -55.41 -22.25 24.16
C GLY A 15 -56.19 -20.93 24.11
N PRO A 16 -57.51 -20.90 24.43
CA PRO A 16 -58.40 -19.85 23.94
C PRO A 16 -58.87 -18.83 25.00
N GLY A 17 -59.09 -17.59 24.55
CA GLY A 17 -60.32 -16.83 24.78
C GLY A 17 -60.46 -15.99 26.06
N MET A 18 -60.50 -14.66 25.90
CA MET A 18 -61.45 -13.83 26.66
C MET A 18 -61.73 -12.49 25.95
N LYS A 19 -63.02 -12.22 25.74
CA LYS A 19 -63.60 -11.03 25.10
C LYS A 19 -63.56 -9.82 26.05
N ARG A 20 -63.18 -8.64 25.57
CA ARG A 20 -63.65 -7.34 26.10
C ARG A 20 -63.84 -6.30 24.97
N THR A 21 -65.11 -6.05 24.69
CA THR A 21 -65.77 -4.77 24.35
C THR A 21 -64.94 -3.66 23.69
N ALA A 22 -65.29 -3.39 22.43
CA ALA A 22 -64.87 -2.23 21.65
C ALA A 22 -65.59 -0.95 22.11
N THR A 23 -64.82 0.12 22.33
CA THR A 23 -65.30 1.50 22.31
C THR A 23 -64.50 2.21 21.23
N ALA A 24 -65.14 2.56 20.12
CA ALA A 24 -64.54 3.29 19.02
C ALA A 24 -64.36 4.76 19.42
N LEU A 25 -63.10 5.22 19.52
CA LEU A 25 -62.76 6.64 19.39
C LEU A 25 -61.97 6.80 18.09
N SER A 26 -62.60 7.40 17.09
CA SER A 26 -61.95 7.87 15.88
C SER A 26 -61.08 9.09 16.23
N PHE A 27 -59.76 8.90 16.29
CA PHE A 27 -58.80 9.99 16.12
C PHE A 27 -58.27 9.94 14.70
N LEU A 28 -58.63 10.94 13.89
CA LEU A 28 -57.83 11.32 12.72
C LEU A 28 -56.48 11.80 13.26
N SER A 29 -55.49 10.92 13.32
CA SER A 29 -54.09 11.33 13.34
C SER A 29 -53.62 11.43 11.90
N LEU A 30 -53.44 12.66 11.39
CA LEU A 30 -52.52 12.92 10.29
C LEU A 30 -51.14 12.46 10.77
N GLY A 31 -50.79 11.21 10.47
CA GLY A 31 -49.42 10.76 10.52
C GLY A 31 -48.70 11.34 9.32
N LEU A 32 -48.08 12.52 9.47
CA LEU A 32 -46.83 12.74 8.76
C LEU A 32 -45.87 11.67 9.32
N ALA A 33 -45.78 10.55 8.62
CA ALA A 33 -44.58 9.74 8.70
C ALA A 33 -43.47 10.62 8.15
N ALA A 34 -42.76 11.32 9.03
CA ALA A 34 -41.44 11.82 8.69
C ALA A 34 -40.64 10.57 8.30
N SER A 35 -40.40 10.36 7.00
CA SER A 35 -39.33 9.46 6.61
C SER A 35 -38.10 10.04 7.29
N ALA A 36 -37.53 9.33 8.27
CA ALA A 36 -36.25 9.72 8.82
C ALA A 36 -35.29 9.82 7.63
N GLY A 37 -34.93 11.05 7.25
CA GLY A 37 -34.15 11.31 6.05
C GLY A 37 -32.83 10.57 6.18
N ARG A 38 -32.47 9.81 5.15
CA ARG A 38 -31.14 9.19 5.07
C ARG A 38 -30.10 10.32 5.16
N SER A 39 -29.18 10.23 6.12
CA SER A 39 -28.12 11.23 6.29
C SER A 39 -27.12 11.07 5.16
N CYS A 40 -26.98 12.09 4.31
CA CYS A 40 -26.11 12.06 3.14
C CYS A 40 -25.20 13.29 3.10
N LYS A 41 -24.05 13.16 2.41
CA LYS A 41 -23.25 14.29 1.96
C LYS A 41 -24.02 15.12 0.95
N CYS A 42 -23.77 16.42 0.96
CA CYS A 42 -24.36 17.31 -0.02
C CYS A 42 -23.63 17.18 -1.36
N MET A 43 -24.41 16.96 -2.43
CA MET A 43 -23.89 16.64 -3.76
C MET A 43 -24.16 17.77 -4.76
N PRO A 44 -23.33 17.92 -5.82
CA PRO A 44 -23.58 18.90 -6.88
C PRO A 44 -25.01 18.81 -7.43
N GLY A 45 -25.66 19.96 -7.57
CA GLY A 45 -27.05 20.08 -8.05
C GLY A 45 -28.13 19.94 -6.96
N GLN A 46 -27.76 19.63 -5.71
CA GLN A 46 -28.71 19.63 -4.59
C GLN A 46 -28.89 21.03 -3.97
N PRO A 47 -30.04 21.33 -3.33
CA PRO A 47 -30.27 22.65 -2.73
C PRO A 47 -29.32 23.04 -1.59
N CYS A 48 -28.71 22.06 -0.92
CA CYS A 48 -27.71 22.30 0.12
C CYS A 48 -26.32 22.65 -0.45
N PHE A 49 -26.11 22.46 -1.76
CA PHE A 49 -24.78 22.56 -2.35
C PHE A 49 -24.38 24.02 -2.49
N PRO A 50 -23.10 24.38 -2.25
CA PRO A 50 -22.70 25.78 -2.24
C PRO A 50 -23.02 26.49 -3.56
N THR A 51 -23.53 27.69 -3.43
CA THR A 51 -23.78 28.62 -4.52
C THR A 51 -22.47 29.11 -5.15
N GLN A 52 -22.56 29.69 -6.35
CA GLN A 52 -21.39 30.28 -7.02
C GLN A 52 -20.75 31.39 -6.18
N GLU A 53 -21.54 32.16 -5.43
CA GLU A 53 -21.06 33.21 -4.54
C GLU A 53 -20.26 32.63 -3.36
N GLU A 54 -20.74 31.54 -2.76
CA GLU A 54 -20.03 30.83 -1.68
C GLU A 54 -18.72 30.20 -2.18
N TRP A 55 -18.71 29.58 -3.37
CA TRP A 55 -17.47 29.10 -4.00
C TRP A 55 -16.46 30.23 -4.28
N THR A 56 -16.95 31.39 -4.71
CA THR A 56 -16.09 32.57 -4.95
C THR A 56 -15.54 33.12 -3.63
N ALA A 57 -16.37 33.17 -2.58
CA ALA A 57 -15.94 33.59 -1.25
C ALA A 57 -14.90 32.63 -0.68
N PHE A 58 -15.08 31.32 -0.85
CA PHE A 58 -14.09 30.30 -0.47
C PHE A 58 -12.77 30.47 -1.22
N SER A 59 -12.81 30.59 -2.56
CA SER A 59 -11.62 30.82 -3.40
C SER A 59 -10.80 32.02 -2.94
N SER A 60 -11.45 33.10 -2.45
CA SER A 60 -10.73 34.28 -1.97
C SER A 60 -9.99 34.11 -0.62
N LYS A 61 -10.23 33.01 0.10
CA LYS A 61 -9.50 32.65 1.33
C LYS A 61 -8.30 31.75 1.08
N LEU A 62 -8.20 31.13 -0.09
CA LEU A 62 -7.08 30.29 -0.48
C LEU A 62 -5.86 31.13 -0.87
N SER A 63 -4.69 30.47 -0.95
CA SER A 63 -3.41 31.13 -1.26
C SER A 63 -3.47 31.95 -2.55
N THR A 64 -4.10 31.43 -3.60
CA THR A 64 -4.53 32.22 -4.77
C THR A 64 -5.90 31.75 -5.26
N PRO A 65 -6.62 32.55 -6.08
CA PRO A 65 -7.88 32.10 -6.66
C PRO A 65 -7.74 30.82 -7.51
N GLU A 66 -6.59 30.65 -8.19
CA GLU A 66 -6.26 29.49 -9.01
C GLU A 66 -5.96 28.22 -8.20
N THR A 67 -5.79 28.33 -6.86
CA THR A 67 -5.70 27.19 -5.96
C THR A 67 -6.99 26.35 -6.01
N LEU A 68 -8.15 26.99 -6.22
CA LEU A 68 -9.42 26.27 -6.42
C LEU A 68 -9.62 25.92 -7.90
N ILE A 69 -9.72 24.63 -8.18
CA ILE A 69 -10.13 24.08 -9.47
C ILE A 69 -11.62 23.78 -9.39
N VAL A 70 -12.41 24.44 -10.24
CA VAL A 70 -13.86 24.22 -10.40
C VAL A 70 -14.13 23.56 -11.74
N GLY A 71 -14.92 22.48 -11.74
CA GLY A 71 -15.25 21.76 -12.96
C GLY A 71 -14.10 20.88 -13.46
N GLN A 72 -13.29 20.35 -12.55
CA GLN A 72 -12.25 19.38 -12.86
C GLN A 72 -12.87 18.19 -13.60
N ARG A 73 -12.32 17.87 -14.77
CA ARG A 73 -12.71 16.72 -15.59
C ARG A 73 -11.61 15.67 -15.51
N PRO A 74 -11.94 14.38 -15.69
CA PRO A 74 -10.91 13.36 -15.84
C PRO A 74 -9.93 13.76 -16.94
N MET A 75 -8.64 13.51 -16.70
CA MET A 75 -7.57 13.87 -17.63
C MET A 75 -7.80 13.37 -19.06
N GLY A 76 -8.47 12.24 -19.23
CA GLY A 76 -8.82 11.69 -20.55
C GLY A 76 -9.78 12.56 -21.37
N ALA A 77 -10.48 13.53 -20.76
CA ALA A 77 -11.54 14.32 -21.41
C ALA A 77 -11.09 14.99 -22.72
N VAL A 78 -9.84 15.43 -22.79
CA VAL A 78 -9.25 16.03 -23.99
C VAL A 78 -9.25 15.11 -25.22
N CYS A 79 -9.43 13.80 -25.01
CA CYS A 79 -9.43 12.78 -26.05
C CYS A 79 -10.82 12.37 -26.55
N TYR A 80 -11.92 12.93 -26.04
CA TYR A 80 -13.28 12.51 -26.38
C TYR A 80 -13.98 13.57 -27.25
N PRO A 81 -14.28 13.30 -28.54
CA PRO A 81 -14.83 14.31 -29.47
C PRO A 81 -16.12 15.00 -29.04
N ASN A 82 -16.90 14.37 -28.15
CA ASN A 82 -18.16 14.90 -27.63
C ASN A 82 -17.99 15.66 -26.30
N ASP A 83 -16.79 15.68 -25.72
CA ASP A 83 -16.49 16.40 -24.50
C ASP A 83 -16.14 17.87 -24.80
N PRO A 84 -16.60 18.84 -23.99
CA PRO A 84 -16.22 20.25 -24.16
C PRO A 84 -14.72 20.54 -24.16
N LEU A 85 -13.91 19.68 -23.54
CA LEU A 85 -12.45 19.83 -23.47
C LEU A 85 -11.70 19.17 -24.64
N PHE A 86 -12.40 18.60 -25.62
CA PHE A 86 -11.76 17.91 -26.73
C PHE A 86 -10.76 18.80 -27.48
N ASP A 87 -9.51 18.35 -27.51
CA ASP A 87 -8.45 18.95 -28.33
C ASP A 87 -7.50 17.84 -28.80
N VAL A 88 -7.39 17.67 -30.12
CA VAL A 88 -6.58 16.59 -30.71
C VAL A 88 -5.09 16.71 -30.36
N ASN A 89 -4.55 17.92 -30.22
CA ASN A 89 -3.16 18.14 -29.86
C ASN A 89 -2.95 17.89 -28.37
N ALA A 90 -3.89 18.33 -27.52
CA ALA A 90 -3.86 18.02 -26.09
C ALA A 90 -3.97 16.51 -25.83
N CYS A 91 -4.81 15.80 -26.58
CA CYS A 91 -4.90 14.35 -26.52
C CYS A 91 -3.58 13.65 -26.95
N GLN A 92 -2.95 14.12 -28.04
CA GLN A 92 -1.65 13.60 -28.46
C GLN A 92 -0.54 13.88 -27.44
N ALA A 93 -0.55 15.07 -26.84
CA ALA A 93 0.37 15.43 -25.77
C ALA A 93 0.16 14.56 -24.54
N LEU A 94 -1.10 14.36 -24.12
CA LEU A 94 -1.46 13.46 -23.02
C LEU A 94 -0.95 12.05 -23.28
N ASN A 95 -1.25 11.48 -24.45
CA ASN A 95 -0.79 10.15 -24.84
C ASN A 95 0.74 10.02 -24.80
N SER A 96 1.46 11.09 -25.14
CA SER A 96 2.92 11.13 -25.05
C SER A 96 3.39 11.20 -23.60
N SER A 97 2.72 11.98 -22.75
CA SER A 97 3.04 12.13 -21.33
C SER A 97 2.78 10.85 -20.54
N VAL A 98 1.69 10.12 -20.82
CA VAL A 98 1.34 8.86 -20.14
C VAL A 98 1.95 7.62 -20.79
N ASN A 99 2.67 7.77 -21.91
CA ASN A 99 3.30 6.66 -22.58
C ASN A 99 4.29 5.94 -21.65
N GLY A 100 4.25 4.60 -21.66
CA GLY A 100 5.06 3.80 -20.75
C GLY A 100 4.71 4.00 -19.27
N PHE A 101 3.52 4.52 -18.97
CA PHE A 101 3.02 4.72 -17.61
C PHE A 101 3.90 5.62 -16.76
N ASN A 102 4.03 6.87 -17.21
CA ASN A 102 4.82 7.86 -16.52
C ASN A 102 4.17 8.25 -15.18
N HIS A 103 4.44 7.46 -14.14
CA HIS A 103 3.96 7.67 -12.78
C HIS A 103 4.33 9.02 -12.21
N VAL A 104 5.49 9.55 -12.61
CA VAL A 104 5.95 10.87 -12.17
C VAL A 104 4.99 11.93 -12.68
N PHE A 105 4.60 11.85 -13.96
CA PHE A 105 3.58 12.73 -14.53
C PHE A 105 2.24 12.53 -13.83
N MET A 106 1.74 11.30 -13.76
CA MET A 106 0.40 10.99 -13.21
C MET A 106 0.24 11.42 -11.74
N SER A 107 1.25 11.16 -10.92
CA SER A 107 1.23 11.51 -9.48
C SER A 107 1.15 13.02 -9.23
N ALA A 108 1.57 13.82 -10.20
CA ALA A 108 1.55 15.27 -10.14
C ALA A 108 0.25 15.91 -10.66
N GLN A 109 -0.71 15.12 -11.16
CA GLN A 109 -1.98 15.63 -11.67
C GLN A 109 -3.10 15.40 -10.64
N SER A 110 -3.94 16.40 -10.35
CA SER A 110 -5.08 16.25 -9.43
C SER A 110 -6.19 15.34 -10.02
N ASP A 111 -6.29 15.26 -11.34
CA ASP A 111 -7.36 14.57 -12.07
C ASP A 111 -7.00 13.15 -12.55
N ALA A 112 -5.94 12.55 -11.98
CA ALA A 112 -5.60 11.13 -12.18
C ALA A 112 -5.21 10.41 -10.88
N THR A 113 -5.48 9.10 -10.87
CA THR A 113 -4.79 8.12 -10.02
C THR A 113 -3.82 7.31 -10.85
N ASN A 114 -3.02 6.45 -10.20
CA ASN A 114 -2.14 5.55 -10.94
C ASN A 114 -2.94 4.45 -11.66
N TRP A 115 -4.12 4.03 -11.20
CA TRP A 115 -4.85 2.90 -11.79
C TRP A 115 -6.24 3.26 -12.31
N LEU A 116 -6.53 2.91 -13.55
CA LEU A 116 -7.75 3.34 -14.27
C LEU A 116 -9.07 2.91 -13.59
N ASN A 117 -9.07 1.80 -12.84
CA ASN A 117 -10.25 1.32 -12.10
C ASN A 117 -10.68 2.30 -11.02
N LEU A 118 -9.74 3.08 -10.49
CA LEU A 118 -9.98 3.94 -9.34
C LEU A 118 -10.52 5.30 -9.78
N ASP A 119 -10.31 5.68 -11.04
CA ASP A 119 -10.93 6.85 -11.67
C ASP A 119 -12.41 6.59 -12.02
N SER A 120 -12.77 5.32 -12.23
CA SER A 120 -14.08 4.91 -12.75
C SER A 120 -15.06 4.52 -11.63
N ILE A 121 -16.36 4.63 -11.90
CA ILE A 121 -17.40 3.96 -11.10
C ILE A 121 -17.87 2.70 -11.82
N VAL A 122 -18.28 1.69 -11.06
CA VAL A 122 -18.89 0.48 -11.62
C VAL A 122 -20.39 0.54 -11.41
N THR A 123 -21.15 0.53 -12.50
CA THR A 123 -22.62 0.55 -12.50
C THR A 123 -23.19 -0.78 -13.02
N GLU A 124 -24.51 -0.92 -13.00
CA GLU A 124 -25.19 -2.05 -13.64
C GLU A 124 -24.95 -2.06 -15.16
N GLN A 125 -24.75 -0.87 -15.76
CA GLN A 125 -24.52 -0.70 -17.19
C GLN A 125 -23.06 -0.92 -17.61
N GLY A 126 -22.13 -1.01 -16.65
CA GLY A 126 -20.70 -1.22 -16.91
C GLY A 126 -19.83 -0.23 -16.15
N MET A 127 -18.57 -0.06 -16.58
CA MET A 127 -17.69 0.95 -16.01
C MET A 127 -17.96 2.32 -16.63
N GLU A 128 -18.23 3.31 -15.79
CA GLU A 128 -18.34 4.71 -16.19
C GLU A 128 -17.06 5.44 -15.75
N GLY A 129 -16.18 5.68 -16.71
CA GLY A 129 -14.96 6.44 -16.53
C GLY A 129 -14.59 7.20 -17.80
N CYS A 130 -13.34 7.67 -17.82
CA CYS A 130 -12.81 8.44 -18.94
C CYS A 130 -11.32 8.11 -19.15
N PRO A 131 -11.00 6.89 -19.63
CA PRO A 131 -9.62 6.51 -19.91
C PRO A 131 -9.00 7.42 -20.96
N TYR A 132 -7.67 7.55 -20.94
CA TYR A 132 -6.91 8.50 -21.77
C TYR A 132 -6.96 8.23 -23.28
N PHE A 133 -7.55 7.11 -23.70
CA PHE A 133 -7.79 6.78 -25.10
C PHE A 133 -9.28 6.43 -25.29
N PRO A 134 -9.99 7.08 -26.23
CA PRO A 134 -11.40 6.85 -26.44
C PRO A 134 -11.60 5.43 -26.96
N LEU A 135 -12.33 4.62 -26.19
CA LEU A 135 -12.54 3.19 -26.46
C LEU A 135 -13.32 2.92 -27.76
N ALA A 136 -14.07 3.93 -28.21
CA ALA A 136 -14.79 3.94 -29.46
C ALA A 136 -14.89 5.38 -29.98
N GLN A 137 -15.10 5.53 -31.29
CA GLN A 137 -15.19 6.85 -31.94
C GLN A 137 -16.29 7.75 -31.36
N ASN A 138 -17.30 7.17 -30.71
CA ASN A 138 -18.42 7.86 -30.06
C ASN A 138 -18.50 7.61 -28.54
N ALA A 139 -17.39 7.21 -27.90
CA ALA A 139 -17.38 7.02 -26.45
C ALA A 139 -17.70 8.34 -25.72
N THR A 140 -18.31 8.24 -24.55
CA THR A 140 -18.58 9.38 -23.66
C THR A 140 -17.56 9.35 -22.52
N CYS A 141 -16.91 10.48 -22.27
CA CYS A 141 -16.08 10.68 -21.09
C CYS A 141 -16.99 10.89 -19.88
N ASN A 142 -17.10 9.88 -19.01
CA ASN A 142 -17.85 10.02 -17.75
C ASN A 142 -16.95 10.57 -16.64
N GLN A 143 -17.53 11.31 -15.69
CA GLN A 143 -16.77 11.87 -14.56
C GLN A 143 -16.15 10.77 -13.69
N GLY A 144 -16.85 9.65 -13.51
CA GLY A 144 -16.43 8.59 -12.61
C GLY A 144 -16.26 9.10 -11.17
N ARG A 145 -15.20 8.67 -10.50
CA ARG A 145 -14.82 9.13 -9.15
C ARG A 145 -13.90 10.34 -9.15
N VAL A 146 -13.45 10.84 -10.31
CA VAL A 146 -12.60 12.04 -10.36
C VAL A 146 -13.36 13.22 -9.73
N PRO A 147 -12.83 13.84 -8.66
CA PRO A 147 -13.52 14.95 -7.98
C PRO A 147 -13.73 16.13 -8.95
N PRO A 148 -14.95 16.69 -9.06
CA PRO A 148 -15.20 17.85 -9.92
C PRO A 148 -14.69 19.17 -9.33
N TYR A 149 -14.27 19.17 -8.07
CA TYR A 149 -13.66 20.30 -7.39
C TYR A 149 -12.37 19.84 -6.71
N ALA A 150 -11.31 20.63 -6.82
CA ALA A 150 -10.04 20.35 -6.15
C ALA A 150 -9.39 21.62 -5.60
N VAL A 151 -8.73 21.49 -4.46
CA VAL A 151 -7.85 22.50 -3.89
C VAL A 151 -6.43 22.03 -4.13
N ASN A 152 -5.75 22.68 -5.06
CA ASN A 152 -4.36 22.40 -5.41
C ASN A 152 -3.43 23.04 -4.37
N VAL A 153 -3.32 22.39 -3.21
CA VAL A 153 -2.73 22.95 -1.98
C VAL A 153 -1.31 23.44 -2.21
N THR A 154 -1.02 24.62 -1.68
CA THR A 154 0.32 25.22 -1.63
C THR A 154 0.75 25.60 -0.21
N SER A 155 -0.20 25.67 0.74
CA SER A 155 0.06 25.97 2.16
C SER A 155 -0.85 25.16 3.09
N ALA A 156 -0.46 25.06 4.38
CA ALA A 156 -1.31 24.45 5.40
C ALA A 156 -2.66 25.17 5.54
N GLN A 157 -2.70 26.48 5.29
CA GLN A 157 -3.90 27.30 5.35
C GLN A 157 -4.92 26.92 4.26
N ASP A 158 -4.47 26.53 3.05
CA ASP A 158 -5.38 26.02 2.02
C ASP A 158 -6.15 24.78 2.51
N ILE A 159 -5.47 23.90 3.25
CA ILE A 159 -6.08 22.71 3.85
C ILE A 159 -7.09 23.11 4.93
N VAL A 160 -6.75 24.05 5.81
CA VAL A 160 -7.65 24.57 6.85
C VAL A 160 -8.93 25.13 6.24
N GLU A 161 -8.81 26.00 5.23
CA GLU A 161 -9.96 26.60 4.56
C GLU A 161 -10.81 25.54 3.84
N ALA A 162 -10.19 24.56 3.17
CA ALA A 162 -10.89 23.48 2.49
C ALA A 162 -11.67 22.58 3.47
N VAL A 163 -11.06 22.23 4.60
CA VAL A 163 -11.70 21.45 5.68
C VAL A 163 -12.89 22.22 6.27
N ASN A 164 -12.72 23.50 6.58
CA ASN A 164 -13.78 24.34 7.13
C ASN A 164 -14.96 24.45 6.14
N PHE A 165 -14.67 24.72 4.87
CA PHE A 165 -15.68 24.85 3.83
C PHE A 165 -16.44 23.53 3.60
N ALA A 166 -15.74 22.41 3.52
CA ALA A 166 -16.37 21.09 3.38
C ALA A 166 -17.24 20.74 4.60
N SER A 167 -16.79 21.08 5.81
CA SER A 167 -17.54 20.87 7.06
C SER A 167 -18.81 21.71 7.10
N GLU A 168 -18.72 23.02 6.78
CA GLU A 168 -19.84 23.96 6.78
C GLU A 168 -20.96 23.53 5.83
N HIS A 169 -20.60 23.01 4.66
CA HIS A 169 -21.55 22.61 3.62
C HIS A 169 -21.83 21.09 3.57
N ASN A 170 -21.31 20.31 4.52
CA ASN A 170 -21.43 18.85 4.58
C ASN A 170 -21.06 18.18 3.23
N LEU A 171 -19.95 18.61 2.62
CA LEU A 171 -19.44 18.05 1.38
C LEU A 171 -18.75 16.71 1.63
N ARG A 172 -18.69 15.86 0.59
CA ARG A 172 -17.76 14.73 0.58
C ARG A 172 -16.36 15.28 0.37
N LEU A 173 -15.49 15.13 1.37
CA LEU A 173 -14.09 15.56 1.31
C LEU A 173 -13.20 14.35 1.03
N VAL A 174 -12.32 14.46 0.04
CA VAL A 174 -11.30 13.45 -0.25
C VAL A 174 -9.92 14.09 -0.21
N VAL A 175 -8.89 13.31 0.11
CA VAL A 175 -7.50 13.78 0.21
C VAL A 175 -6.64 12.94 -0.70
N LYS A 176 -5.88 13.58 -1.57
CA LYS A 176 -4.96 12.91 -2.48
C LYS A 176 -3.56 13.49 -2.38
N ASN A 177 -2.58 12.59 -2.26
CA ASN A 177 -1.17 12.90 -2.39
C ASN A 177 -0.67 12.56 -3.81
N THR A 178 -0.43 11.27 -4.10
CA THR A 178 0.13 10.83 -5.39
C THR A 178 -0.80 9.94 -6.21
N GLY A 179 -1.94 9.51 -5.64
CA GLY A 179 -2.85 8.57 -6.31
C GLY A 179 -2.37 7.11 -6.36
N HIS A 180 -1.43 6.72 -5.47
CA HIS A 180 -0.90 5.35 -5.29
C HIS A 180 -1.74 4.47 -4.35
N GLU A 181 -3.00 4.80 -4.14
CA GLU A 181 -3.87 4.07 -3.21
C GLU A 181 -4.60 2.91 -3.90
N ALA A 182 -4.62 1.70 -3.30
CA ALA A 182 -5.04 0.46 -3.96
C ALA A 182 -6.56 0.21 -4.09
N ILE A 183 -7.42 0.89 -3.31
CA ILE A 183 -8.87 0.60 -3.26
C ILE A 183 -9.78 1.81 -3.57
N GLY A 184 -9.23 2.93 -4.06
CA GLY A 184 -9.96 4.09 -4.57
C GLY A 184 -10.33 5.17 -3.55
N ARG A 185 -9.74 5.17 -2.35
CA ARG A 185 -9.98 6.15 -1.27
C ARG A 185 -9.65 7.63 -1.59
N PRO A 186 -8.67 7.99 -2.44
CA PRO A 186 -8.32 9.39 -2.66
C PRO A 186 -9.28 10.11 -3.62
N PHE A 187 -10.18 9.39 -4.29
CA PHE A 187 -11.17 9.93 -5.23
C PHE A 187 -12.60 9.69 -4.75
N GLY A 188 -13.55 10.45 -5.30
CA GLY A 188 -14.93 10.37 -4.90
C GLY A 188 -15.91 11.12 -5.78
N VAL A 189 -17.03 10.46 -6.09
CA VAL A 189 -18.19 11.05 -6.78
C VAL A 189 -18.60 12.35 -6.09
N GLY A 190 -18.63 13.44 -6.85
CA GLY A 190 -19.09 14.76 -6.40
C GLY A 190 -18.27 15.40 -5.27
N ALA A 191 -17.08 14.86 -4.97
CA ALA A 191 -16.27 15.30 -3.84
C ALA A 191 -15.57 16.65 -4.09
N LEU A 192 -15.18 17.30 -2.99
CA LEU A 192 -14.11 18.29 -2.96
C LEU A 192 -12.81 17.57 -2.62
N GLU A 193 -11.80 17.71 -3.46
CA GLU A 193 -10.46 17.15 -3.26
C GLU A 193 -9.54 18.15 -2.56
N ILE A 194 -8.75 17.67 -1.61
CA ILE A 194 -7.54 18.33 -1.12
C ILE A 194 -6.34 17.62 -1.75
N PHE A 195 -5.68 18.27 -2.71
CA PHE A 195 -4.54 17.71 -3.42
C PHE A 195 -3.23 18.24 -2.81
N THR A 196 -2.55 17.41 -2.02
CA THR A 196 -1.39 17.82 -1.19
C THR A 196 -0.05 17.75 -1.92
N HIS A 197 -0.03 17.35 -3.19
CA HIS A 197 1.20 17.04 -3.93
C HIS A 197 2.23 18.17 -3.92
N ASN A 198 1.82 19.44 -3.92
CA ASN A 198 2.79 20.56 -3.98
C ASN A 198 3.42 20.92 -2.64
N LEU A 199 3.02 20.28 -1.54
CA LEU A 199 3.69 20.45 -0.23
C LEU A 199 5.04 19.71 -0.22
N LYS A 200 6.01 20.23 -0.97
CA LYS A 200 7.31 19.61 -1.23
C LYS A 200 8.42 20.05 -0.26
N ASN A 201 8.09 20.72 0.85
CA ASN A 201 9.11 21.14 1.82
C ASN A 201 9.84 19.92 2.40
N LEU A 202 11.16 20.00 2.51
CA LEU A 202 11.99 18.92 3.02
C LEU A 202 13.13 19.52 3.86
N THR A 203 13.27 19.07 5.11
CA THR A 203 14.26 19.59 6.06
C THR A 203 14.96 18.45 6.76
N ILE A 204 16.29 18.46 6.79
CA ILE A 204 17.12 17.48 7.51
C ILE A 204 17.58 18.10 8.82
N HIS A 205 17.48 17.34 9.90
CA HIS A 205 17.82 17.78 11.25
C HIS A 205 18.95 16.95 11.82
N ASP A 206 19.96 17.63 12.37
CA ASP A 206 21.03 16.97 13.12
C ASP A 206 20.65 16.65 14.57
N SER A 207 19.72 17.41 15.15
CA SER A 207 19.28 17.21 16.53
C SER A 207 17.83 17.67 16.68
N PHE A 208 16.90 16.85 16.20
CA PHE A 208 15.46 17.09 16.30
C PHE A 208 14.93 16.69 17.68
N VAL A 209 14.21 17.60 18.31
CA VAL A 209 13.48 17.35 19.55
C VAL A 209 11.98 17.59 19.28
N PRO A 210 11.10 16.59 19.51
CA PRO A 210 9.67 16.78 19.32
C PRO A 210 9.13 17.93 20.17
N LYS A 211 8.15 18.65 19.63
CA LYS A 211 7.55 19.79 20.32
C LYS A 211 6.86 19.33 21.61
N GLY A 212 7.11 20.03 22.71
CA GLY A 212 6.54 19.69 24.02
C GLY A 212 7.28 18.59 24.78
N ALA A 213 8.37 18.05 24.22
CA ALA A 213 9.24 17.15 24.96
C ALA A 213 9.83 17.84 26.22
N PRO A 214 10.10 17.10 27.30
CA PRO A 214 10.71 17.64 28.51
C PRO A 214 12.05 18.36 28.24
N GLU A 215 12.35 19.36 29.05
CA GLU A 215 13.64 20.06 28.99
C GLU A 215 14.80 19.06 29.17
N GLY A 216 15.82 19.17 28.33
CA GLY A 216 16.98 18.26 28.32
C GLY A 216 16.77 16.97 27.53
N THR A 217 15.64 16.78 26.84
CA THR A 217 15.47 15.67 25.88
C THR A 217 16.56 15.74 24.80
N GLU A 218 17.31 14.65 24.64
CA GLU A 218 18.35 14.53 23.62
C GLU A 218 17.71 14.51 22.23
N GLY A 219 18.23 15.34 21.32
CA GLY A 219 17.75 15.37 19.95
C GLY A 219 18.27 14.21 19.12
N VAL A 220 17.49 13.82 18.11
CA VAL A 220 17.83 12.72 17.20
C VAL A 220 18.02 13.22 15.78
N HIS A 221 18.80 12.51 14.97
CA HIS A 221 18.85 12.76 13.53
C HIS A 221 17.48 12.47 12.91
N ALA A 222 16.97 13.41 12.11
CA ALA A 222 15.64 13.31 11.55
C ALA A 222 15.51 13.97 10.18
N MET A 223 14.42 13.67 9.48
CA MET A 223 13.97 14.39 8.29
C MET A 223 12.50 14.76 8.45
N THR A 224 12.17 16.04 8.23
CA THR A 224 10.79 16.51 8.04
C THR A 224 10.47 16.55 6.55
N MET A 225 9.33 15.98 6.18
CA MET A 225 8.82 15.89 4.81
C MET A 225 7.42 16.46 4.75
N GLY A 226 7.19 17.43 3.88
CA GLY A 226 5.86 17.93 3.56
C GLY A 226 5.02 16.85 2.86
N ALA A 227 3.70 16.94 3.00
CA ALA A 227 2.75 15.90 2.57
C ALA A 227 2.75 15.60 1.06
N GLY A 228 3.49 16.37 0.26
CA GLY A 228 3.67 16.11 -1.17
C GLY A 228 4.97 15.38 -1.50
N VAL A 229 5.93 15.28 -0.59
CA VAL A 229 7.24 14.66 -0.84
C VAL A 229 7.06 13.17 -1.16
N ASP A 230 7.67 12.70 -2.25
CA ASP A 230 7.74 11.30 -2.64
C ASP A 230 9.05 10.63 -2.17
N TRP A 231 9.11 9.30 -2.27
CA TRP A 231 10.27 8.54 -1.79
C TRP A 231 11.55 8.85 -2.55
N ARG A 232 11.47 9.10 -3.87
CA ARG A 232 12.65 9.49 -4.65
C ARG A 232 13.28 10.76 -4.09
N GLN A 233 12.46 11.80 -3.88
CA GLN A 233 12.90 13.07 -3.32
C GLN A 233 13.51 12.92 -1.92
N ALA A 234 12.90 12.07 -1.07
CA ALA A 234 13.40 11.79 0.27
C ALA A 234 14.77 11.10 0.25
N TYR A 235 14.92 10.02 -0.52
CA TYR A 235 16.17 9.27 -0.61
C TYR A 235 17.31 10.09 -1.22
N GLU A 236 17.07 10.79 -2.34
CA GLU A 236 18.07 11.67 -2.96
C GLU A 236 18.54 12.79 -2.03
N SER A 237 17.68 13.21 -1.09
CA SER A 237 18.01 14.28 -0.14
C SER A 237 18.79 13.77 1.06
N ILE A 238 18.40 12.64 1.65
CA ILE A 238 19.08 12.10 2.85
C ILE A 238 20.47 11.54 2.53
N ASP A 239 20.64 10.95 1.34
CA ASP A 239 21.93 10.36 0.94
C ASP A 239 23.05 11.41 0.85
N LYS A 240 22.71 12.67 0.53
CA LYS A 240 23.67 13.79 0.46
C LYS A 240 24.37 14.09 1.79
N VAL A 241 23.78 13.68 2.91
CA VAL A 241 24.35 13.85 4.25
C VAL A 241 24.80 12.52 4.86
N ASN A 242 24.98 11.48 4.05
CA ASN A 242 25.38 10.13 4.47
C ASN A 242 24.48 9.57 5.59
N ARG A 243 23.17 9.69 5.41
CA ARG A 243 22.14 9.13 6.28
C ARG A 243 21.11 8.38 5.45
N SER A 244 20.27 7.59 6.10
CA SER A 244 19.16 6.86 5.47
C SER A 244 17.86 7.09 6.24
N VAL A 245 16.72 6.85 5.60
CA VAL A 245 15.40 6.82 6.25
C VAL A 245 14.71 5.51 5.91
N VAL A 246 13.87 5.02 6.84
CA VAL A 246 13.01 3.86 6.59
C VAL A 246 11.90 4.29 5.65
N GLY A 247 11.89 3.77 4.44
CA GLY A 247 10.92 4.15 3.42
C GLY A 247 10.47 3.02 2.51
N GLY A 248 9.50 3.33 1.65
CA GLY A 248 8.85 2.35 0.80
C GLY A 248 9.75 1.81 -0.32
N LEU A 249 9.51 0.55 -0.67
CA LEU A 249 9.84 -0.01 -1.98
C LEU A 249 8.89 0.58 -3.01
N SER A 250 9.27 1.71 -3.60
CA SER A 250 8.43 2.45 -4.55
C SER A 250 9.02 2.33 -5.95
N PRO A 251 8.40 1.54 -6.86
CA PRO A 251 8.70 1.63 -8.29
C PRO A 251 8.63 3.09 -8.77
N VAL A 252 9.66 3.52 -9.50
CA VAL A 252 9.85 4.89 -9.99
C VAL A 252 9.90 5.96 -8.87
N GLY A 253 9.89 5.55 -7.60
CA GLY A 253 9.99 6.40 -6.41
C GLY A 253 8.80 7.34 -6.13
N THR A 254 7.66 7.13 -6.80
CA THR A 254 6.52 8.07 -6.82
C THR A 254 5.46 7.86 -5.72
N VAL A 255 5.60 6.84 -4.87
CA VAL A 255 4.76 6.71 -3.66
C VAL A 255 5.06 7.88 -2.73
N GLY A 256 4.02 8.53 -2.21
CA GLY A 256 4.14 9.66 -1.29
C GLY A 256 4.78 9.24 0.04
N ALA A 257 5.99 9.75 0.32
CA ALA A 257 6.75 9.47 1.54
C ALA A 257 6.09 10.05 2.80
N ALA A 258 5.30 11.11 2.63
CA ALA A 258 4.51 11.77 3.67
C ALA A 258 3.03 11.71 3.31
N GLY A 259 2.41 10.55 3.44
CA GLY A 259 1.00 10.34 3.08
C GLY A 259 0.46 9.01 3.57
N GLY A 260 -0.39 8.37 2.76
CA GLY A 260 -0.99 7.07 3.08
C GLY A 260 0.02 6.00 3.51
N TRP A 261 1.24 6.01 2.96
CA TRP A 261 2.30 5.10 3.37
C TRP A 261 2.61 5.21 4.88
N GLN A 262 2.81 6.42 5.40
CA GLN A 262 3.10 6.67 6.82
C GLN A 262 1.86 6.40 7.69
N LEU A 263 0.70 6.87 7.22
CA LEU A 263 -0.55 6.81 7.98
C LEU A 263 -1.11 5.38 8.06
N GLY A 264 -0.73 4.51 7.11
CA GLY A 264 -1.25 3.15 6.99
C GLY A 264 -0.35 2.04 7.55
N THR A 265 0.94 2.28 7.82
CA THR A 265 1.91 1.46 8.60
C THR A 265 3.33 1.68 8.05
N GLY A 266 3.46 1.54 6.73
CA GLY A 266 4.71 1.75 6.00
C GLY A 266 5.70 0.59 6.15
N GLN A 267 5.79 -0.26 5.14
CA GLN A 267 6.77 -1.36 5.07
C GLN A 267 8.01 -1.00 4.25
N SER A 268 9.17 -1.55 4.63
CA SER A 268 10.46 -1.25 4.00
C SER A 268 11.38 -2.48 3.93
N VAL A 269 12.28 -2.52 2.94
CA VAL A 269 13.42 -3.46 2.89
C VAL A 269 14.20 -3.47 4.21
N VAL A 270 14.32 -2.31 4.84
CA VAL A 270 15.09 -2.14 6.07
C VAL A 270 14.23 -2.23 7.33
N SER A 271 12.96 -2.60 7.20
CA SER A 271 12.08 -2.83 8.35
C SER A 271 12.57 -3.90 9.31
N PRO A 272 13.17 -5.03 8.87
CA PRO A 272 13.75 -6.00 9.79
C PRO A 272 14.86 -5.41 10.70
N VAL A 273 15.51 -4.32 10.29
CA VAL A 273 16.59 -3.65 11.04
C VAL A 273 16.07 -2.48 11.86
N PHE A 274 15.18 -1.64 11.30
CA PHE A 274 14.78 -0.36 11.89
C PHE A 274 13.30 -0.29 12.30
N GLY A 275 12.54 -1.37 12.13
CA GLY A 275 11.09 -1.41 12.35
C GLY A 275 10.29 -0.84 11.17
N LEU A 276 8.97 -0.79 11.33
CA LEU A 276 8.06 -0.24 10.31
C LEU A 276 8.21 1.30 10.22
N GLY A 277 7.64 1.89 9.18
CA GLY A 277 7.59 3.35 9.00
C GLY A 277 6.99 4.06 10.22
N VAL A 278 5.88 3.53 10.74
CA VAL A 278 5.22 4.01 11.98
C VAL A 278 6.11 3.97 13.22
N ASP A 279 7.07 3.05 13.27
CA ASP A 279 8.00 2.89 14.40
C ASP A 279 9.11 3.97 14.34
N ASN A 280 9.23 4.66 13.20
CA ASN A 280 10.23 5.70 12.92
C ASN A 280 9.66 7.13 12.93
N ASN A 281 8.34 7.32 13.01
CA ASN A 281 7.78 8.66 13.11
C ASN A 281 8.15 9.33 14.45
N LEU A 282 8.35 10.65 14.42
CA LEU A 282 8.64 11.49 15.59
C LEU A 282 7.55 12.52 15.85
N GLU A 283 6.97 13.09 14.80
CA GLU A 283 5.98 14.16 14.89
C GLU A 283 5.21 14.29 13.57
N PHE A 284 3.94 14.67 13.63
CA PHE A 284 3.16 15.09 12.47
C PHE A 284 2.61 16.50 12.69
N THR A 285 2.42 17.24 11.60
CA THR A 285 1.54 18.41 11.56
C THR A 285 0.32 18.05 10.73
N VAL A 286 -0.88 18.24 11.30
CA VAL A 286 -2.14 17.87 10.65
C VAL A 286 -3.20 18.94 10.81
N VAL A 287 -4.14 18.98 9.86
CA VAL A 287 -5.41 19.69 10.01
C VAL A 287 -6.49 18.70 10.42
N LEU A 288 -7.07 18.90 11.60
CA LEU A 288 -8.16 18.08 12.12
C LEU A 288 -9.49 18.38 11.41
N PRO A 289 -10.49 17.47 11.49
CA PRO A 289 -11.81 17.67 10.89
C PRO A 289 -12.54 18.96 11.29
N ASN A 290 -12.18 19.55 12.44
CA ASN A 290 -12.72 20.82 12.92
C ASN A 290 -11.95 22.06 12.41
N GLY A 291 -11.00 21.88 11.49
CA GLY A 291 -10.14 22.94 10.94
C GLY A 291 -8.91 23.29 11.78
N THR A 292 -8.68 22.63 12.91
CA THR A 292 -7.51 22.92 13.78
C THR A 292 -6.23 22.40 13.15
N LEU A 293 -5.28 23.29 12.84
CA LEU A 293 -3.89 22.93 12.53
C LEU A 293 -3.15 22.64 13.83
N THR A 294 -2.67 21.40 14.00
CA THR A 294 -2.04 20.96 15.24
C THR A 294 -0.83 20.05 15.01
N THR A 295 0.03 20.01 16.03
CA THR A 295 1.15 19.07 16.13
C THR A 295 0.68 17.79 16.83
N VAL A 296 1.07 16.65 16.28
CA VAL A 296 0.76 15.31 16.80
C VAL A 296 2.03 14.55 17.12
N ASN A 297 2.24 14.27 18.40
CA ASN A 297 3.37 13.50 18.92
C ASN A 297 3.02 12.90 20.30
N GLU A 298 3.94 12.13 20.87
CA GLU A 298 3.74 11.45 22.16
C GLU A 298 3.52 12.40 23.36
N TYR A 299 3.99 13.64 23.28
CA TYR A 299 3.97 14.59 24.40
C TYR A 299 2.70 15.44 24.43
N LEU A 300 2.18 15.81 23.25
CA LEU A 300 1.08 16.77 23.14
C LEU A 300 -0.28 16.10 22.94
N THR A 301 -0.34 15.00 22.20
CA THR A 301 -1.60 14.37 21.78
C THR A 301 -1.47 12.84 21.70
N PRO A 302 -1.19 12.14 22.82
CA PRO A 302 -0.79 10.73 22.81
C PRO A 302 -1.81 9.77 22.18
N ASP A 303 -3.12 10.01 22.34
CA ASP A 303 -4.13 9.16 21.72
C ASP A 303 -4.20 9.35 20.20
N LEU A 304 -4.15 10.59 19.72
CA LEU A 304 -4.10 10.89 18.29
C LEU A 304 -2.77 10.42 17.67
N TRP A 305 -1.67 10.54 18.41
CA TRP A 305 -0.35 10.03 18.04
C TRP A 305 -0.32 8.51 17.88
N TRP A 306 -1.04 7.80 18.73
CA TRP A 306 -1.24 6.36 18.57
C TRP A 306 -2.08 6.06 17.32
N ALA A 307 -3.22 6.74 17.16
CA ALA A 307 -4.18 6.47 16.08
C ALA A 307 -3.64 6.79 14.68
N ILE A 308 -2.94 7.92 14.51
CA ILE A 308 -2.45 8.36 13.20
C ILE A 308 -1.36 7.43 12.63
N ARG A 309 -0.67 6.69 13.50
CA ARG A 309 0.38 5.75 13.15
C ARG A 309 -0.20 4.36 12.90
N GLY A 310 -0.77 4.15 11.71
CA GLY A 310 -1.33 2.86 11.28
C GLY A 310 -2.87 2.82 11.21
N GLY A 311 -3.57 3.86 11.69
CA GLY A 311 -5.03 3.98 11.60
C GLY A 311 -5.57 4.22 10.17
N GLY A 312 -4.70 4.41 9.18
CA GLY A 312 -5.07 4.65 7.78
C GLY A 312 -5.42 6.11 7.51
N GLY A 313 -4.75 6.72 6.53
CA GLY A 313 -5.01 8.10 6.12
C GLY A 313 -6.24 8.22 5.21
N PRO A 314 -6.98 9.34 5.24
CA PRO A 314 -6.81 10.54 6.06
C PRO A 314 -7.67 10.52 7.35
N SER A 315 -8.02 9.35 7.89
CA SER A 315 -9.09 9.18 8.90
C SER A 315 -8.95 10.04 10.16
N PHE A 316 -7.72 10.42 10.53
CA PHE A 316 -7.43 11.15 11.77
C PHE A 316 -6.95 12.59 11.57
N GLY A 317 -6.91 13.07 10.32
CA GLY A 317 -6.46 14.41 9.98
C GLY A 317 -5.84 14.47 8.58
N VAL A 318 -5.87 15.65 7.98
CA VAL A 318 -5.17 15.91 6.71
C VAL A 318 -3.73 16.26 7.01
N LEU A 319 -2.80 15.44 6.52
CA LEU A 319 -1.37 15.59 6.76
C LEU A 319 -0.82 16.83 6.06
N VAL A 320 0.00 17.61 6.78
CA VAL A 320 0.77 18.75 6.25
C VAL A 320 2.24 18.40 6.14
N ASP A 321 2.81 17.84 7.20
CA ASP A 321 4.19 17.34 7.25
C ASP A 321 4.35 16.22 8.29
N VAL A 322 5.36 15.39 8.08
CA VAL A 322 5.79 14.34 9.00
C VAL A 322 7.29 14.46 9.24
N THR A 323 7.70 14.32 10.49
CA THR A 323 9.11 14.16 10.88
C THR A 323 9.38 12.70 11.21
N VAL A 324 10.41 12.13 10.60
CA VAL A 324 10.84 10.73 10.79
C VAL A 324 12.29 10.68 11.24
N LYS A 325 12.65 9.65 12.02
CA LYS A 325 14.04 9.33 12.35
C LYS A 325 14.82 9.07 11.07
N SER A 326 16.05 9.59 11.03
CA SER A 326 17.05 9.21 10.02
C SER A 326 18.20 8.48 10.69
N HIS A 327 18.72 7.47 10.03
CA HIS A 327 19.75 6.57 10.54
C HIS A 327 21.09 6.88 9.89
N SER A 328 22.19 6.47 10.52
CA SER A 328 23.52 6.62 9.92
C SER A 328 23.60 5.88 8.58
N GLY A 329 24.23 6.52 7.60
CA GLY A 329 24.53 5.91 6.32
C GLY A 329 25.41 4.68 6.50
N ALA A 330 25.17 3.68 5.66
CA ALA A 330 25.92 2.43 5.61
C ALA A 330 25.91 1.93 4.17
N GLU A 331 26.93 1.14 3.81
CA GLU A 331 26.86 0.30 2.62
C GLU A 331 25.74 -0.74 2.79
N TYR A 332 25.24 -1.24 1.66
CA TYR A 332 24.24 -2.31 1.61
C TYR A 332 24.75 -3.43 0.72
N THR A 333 24.52 -4.66 1.14
CA THR A 333 24.68 -5.84 0.29
C THR A 333 23.32 -6.23 -0.25
N GLY A 334 23.17 -6.26 -1.57
CA GLY A 334 22.00 -6.82 -2.24
C GLY A 334 22.22 -8.28 -2.63
N ALA A 335 21.15 -9.07 -2.60
CA ALA A 335 21.10 -10.45 -3.08
C ALA A 335 20.02 -10.57 -4.17
N PHE A 336 20.42 -11.07 -5.34
CA PHE A 336 19.58 -11.12 -6.53
C PHE A 336 19.49 -12.55 -7.06
N PHE A 337 18.27 -13.01 -7.32
CA PHE A 337 18.01 -14.32 -7.88
C PHE A 337 16.92 -14.25 -8.95
N VAL A 338 17.08 -15.01 -10.04
CA VAL A 338 16.02 -15.26 -11.02
C VAL A 338 16.14 -16.72 -11.44
N GLY A 339 15.11 -17.50 -11.12
CA GLY A 339 14.97 -18.90 -11.50
C GLY A 339 13.69 -19.11 -12.30
N GLN A 340 13.79 -19.84 -13.41
CA GLN A 340 12.67 -20.21 -14.26
C GLN A 340 12.48 -21.72 -14.26
N ALA A 341 11.40 -22.20 -13.66
CA ALA A 341 10.96 -23.58 -13.76
C ALA A 341 10.46 -23.91 -15.18
N THR A 342 10.67 -25.15 -15.62
CA THR A 342 10.27 -25.62 -16.96
C THR A 342 8.91 -26.32 -16.97
N ASP A 343 8.39 -26.68 -15.80
CA ASP A 343 7.12 -27.38 -15.60
C ASP A 343 6.58 -27.17 -14.17
N ASP A 344 5.38 -27.65 -13.91
CA ASP A 344 4.69 -27.46 -12.63
C ASP A 344 5.42 -28.14 -11.45
N ASP A 345 6.03 -29.31 -11.69
CA ASP A 345 6.76 -30.05 -10.66
C ASP A 345 8.03 -29.29 -10.25
N SER A 346 8.82 -28.81 -11.21
CA SER A 346 10.00 -27.98 -10.94
C SER A 346 9.66 -26.62 -10.33
N ASN A 347 8.49 -26.06 -10.64
CA ASN A 347 7.98 -24.84 -10.00
C ASN A 347 7.67 -25.08 -8.52
N LEU A 348 6.99 -26.19 -8.21
CA LEU A 348 6.73 -26.60 -6.83
C LEU A 348 8.03 -26.87 -6.06
N GLU A 349 9.01 -27.53 -6.67
CA GLU A 349 10.32 -27.76 -6.05
C GLU A 349 11.06 -26.45 -5.76
N LEU A 350 11.05 -25.50 -6.71
CA LEU A 350 11.69 -24.19 -6.54
C LEU A 350 11.06 -23.38 -5.40
N LEU A 351 9.72 -23.28 -5.37
CA LEU A 351 9.01 -22.56 -4.31
C LEU A 351 9.12 -23.28 -2.96
N THR A 352 9.14 -24.62 -2.95
CA THR A 352 9.39 -25.40 -1.73
C THR A 352 10.80 -25.11 -1.19
N LEU A 353 11.80 -25.05 -2.06
CA LEU A 353 13.17 -24.70 -1.66
C LEU A 353 13.23 -23.29 -1.08
N TRP A 354 12.60 -22.32 -1.74
CA TRP A 354 12.50 -20.95 -1.23
C TRP A 354 11.90 -20.90 0.17
N MET A 355 10.75 -21.57 0.37
CA MET A 355 10.08 -21.60 1.67
C MET A 355 10.90 -22.27 2.78
N LYS A 356 11.77 -23.25 2.47
CA LYS A 356 12.68 -23.84 3.45
C LYS A 356 13.71 -22.85 3.99
N TYR A 357 14.20 -21.95 3.13
CA TYR A 357 15.18 -20.93 3.51
C TYR A 357 14.54 -19.65 4.06
N HIS A 358 13.25 -19.43 3.80
CA HIS A 358 12.52 -18.20 4.04
C HIS A 358 12.75 -17.61 5.44
N ASN A 359 12.38 -18.30 6.52
CA ASN A 359 12.53 -17.76 7.88
C ASN A 359 14.01 -17.52 8.26
N ASN A 360 14.92 -18.42 7.87
CA ASN A 360 16.35 -18.25 8.14
C ASN A 360 16.94 -17.02 7.44
N ILE A 361 16.44 -16.68 6.24
CA ILE A 361 16.82 -15.47 5.53
C ILE A 361 16.35 -14.21 6.31
N SER A 362 15.17 -14.24 6.91
CA SER A 362 14.70 -13.16 7.81
C SER A 362 15.61 -13.01 9.02
N ASP A 363 15.92 -14.12 9.68
CA ASP A 363 16.77 -14.13 10.88
C ASP A 363 18.21 -13.70 10.55
N ALA A 364 18.63 -13.85 9.29
CA ALA A 364 19.89 -13.36 8.76
C ALA A 364 19.87 -11.85 8.41
N GLY A 365 18.78 -11.13 8.69
CA GLY A 365 18.69 -9.67 8.59
C GLY A 365 18.41 -9.13 7.18
N TRP A 366 17.91 -9.98 6.29
CA TRP A 366 17.53 -9.57 4.94
C TRP A 366 16.08 -9.10 4.90
N GLY A 367 15.83 -8.04 4.14
CA GLY A 367 14.49 -7.68 3.69
C GLY A 367 14.48 -7.45 2.19
N GLY A 368 13.29 -7.42 1.59
CA GLY A 368 13.18 -7.35 0.14
C GLY A 368 11.80 -7.71 -0.39
N VAL A 369 11.78 -8.11 -1.65
CA VAL A 369 10.58 -8.52 -2.38
C VAL A 369 10.91 -9.77 -3.21
N TRP A 370 9.95 -10.68 -3.34
CA TRP A 370 10.17 -11.96 -4.02
C TRP A 370 9.02 -12.32 -4.98
N PRO A 371 8.83 -11.61 -6.09
CA PRO A 371 7.72 -11.90 -6.98
C PRO A 371 7.85 -13.29 -7.62
N PHE A 372 6.70 -13.92 -7.86
CA PHE A 372 6.62 -15.17 -8.59
C PHE A 372 5.38 -15.21 -9.47
N ALA A 373 5.53 -15.77 -10.66
CA ALA A 373 4.45 -15.99 -11.64
C ALA A 373 4.96 -16.92 -12.74
N GLU A 374 4.08 -17.73 -13.32
CA GLU A 374 4.38 -18.51 -14.55
C GLU A 374 5.70 -19.33 -14.46
N GLY A 375 5.95 -19.95 -13.30
CA GLY A 375 7.16 -20.74 -13.05
C GLY A 375 8.42 -19.93 -12.76
N GLN A 376 8.36 -18.60 -12.81
CA GLN A 376 9.46 -17.73 -12.43
C GLN A 376 9.40 -17.41 -10.93
N LEU A 377 10.55 -17.46 -10.27
CA LEU A 377 10.80 -16.86 -8.95
C LEU A 377 11.93 -15.85 -9.10
N ALA A 378 11.69 -14.61 -8.68
CA ALA A 378 12.73 -13.60 -8.60
C ALA A 378 12.86 -13.05 -7.19
N LEU A 379 14.07 -12.76 -6.74
CA LEU A 379 14.37 -12.22 -5.42
C LEU A 379 15.19 -10.94 -5.58
N THR A 380 14.75 -9.86 -4.93
CA THR A 380 15.51 -8.61 -4.80
C THR A 380 15.54 -8.21 -3.33
N PHE A 381 16.68 -8.48 -2.69
CA PHE A 381 16.85 -8.29 -1.25
C PHE A 381 18.02 -7.37 -0.95
N GLY A 382 17.93 -6.67 0.17
CA GLY A 382 18.99 -5.82 0.72
C GLY A 382 19.21 -6.12 2.19
N ALA A 383 20.47 -6.15 2.60
CA ALA A 383 20.88 -6.17 3.99
C ALA A 383 21.90 -5.06 4.24
N ARG A 384 21.80 -4.41 5.41
CA ARG A 384 22.72 -3.35 5.82
C ARG A 384 24.11 -3.94 6.07
N GLY A 385 25.15 -3.24 5.62
CA GLY A 385 26.56 -3.61 5.74
C GLY A 385 27.14 -4.27 4.48
N ASN A 386 28.47 -4.21 4.38
CA ASN A 386 29.27 -4.98 3.43
C ASN A 386 30.53 -5.55 4.14
N PRO A 387 30.56 -6.86 4.48
CA PRO A 387 29.46 -7.82 4.37
C PRO A 387 28.25 -7.42 5.24
N PRO A 388 27.06 -8.04 5.05
CA PRO A 388 25.91 -7.82 5.93
C PRO A 388 26.28 -7.85 7.41
N GLU A 389 25.67 -6.95 8.19
CA GLU A 389 25.95 -6.81 9.63
C GLU A 389 25.68 -8.10 10.41
N ASN A 390 24.70 -8.88 9.98
CA ASN A 390 24.50 -10.22 10.49
C ASN A 390 25.55 -11.19 9.90
N PRO A 391 26.35 -11.89 10.72
CA PRO A 391 27.42 -12.76 10.24
C PRO A 391 26.94 -13.95 9.39
N ASN A 392 25.67 -14.34 9.50
CA ASN A 392 25.06 -15.41 8.70
C ASN A 392 24.40 -14.89 7.41
N GLY A 393 24.43 -13.57 7.17
CA GLY A 393 23.80 -12.92 6.03
C GLY A 393 24.17 -13.56 4.69
N LEU A 394 25.47 -13.56 4.37
CA LEU A 394 25.96 -14.11 3.10
C LEU A 394 25.79 -15.63 3.00
N SER A 395 26.12 -16.38 4.06
CA SER A 395 26.11 -17.84 4.01
C SER A 395 24.70 -18.40 3.79
N THR A 396 23.67 -17.76 4.36
CA THR A 396 22.28 -18.22 4.23
C THR A 396 21.77 -18.09 2.80
N PHE A 397 21.96 -16.92 2.16
CA PHE A 397 21.57 -16.72 0.76
C PHE A 397 22.46 -17.51 -0.22
N GLN A 398 23.75 -17.64 0.07
CA GLN A 398 24.65 -18.44 -0.76
C GLN A 398 24.23 -19.91 -0.77
N ALA A 399 23.82 -20.46 0.38
CA ALA A 399 23.30 -21.82 0.47
C ALA A 399 22.03 -22.00 -0.38
N PHE A 400 21.09 -21.05 -0.31
CA PHE A 400 19.92 -21.04 -1.19
C PHE A 400 20.31 -21.01 -2.68
N PHE A 401 21.22 -20.12 -3.10
CA PHE A 401 21.69 -20.06 -4.49
C PHE A 401 22.32 -21.36 -4.96
N ASP A 402 23.15 -21.99 -4.13
CA ASP A 402 23.83 -23.24 -4.46
C ASP A 402 22.85 -24.40 -4.60
N ASP A 403 21.83 -24.46 -3.75
CA ASP A 403 20.80 -25.51 -3.82
C ASP A 403 19.83 -25.28 -4.99
N ALA A 404 19.44 -24.04 -5.26
CA ALA A 404 18.56 -23.71 -6.38
C ALA A 404 19.19 -24.10 -7.73
N LYS A 405 20.52 -23.92 -7.89
CA LYS A 405 21.27 -24.33 -9.08
C LYS A 405 21.34 -25.86 -9.28
N LYS A 406 21.01 -26.66 -8.27
CA LYS A 406 21.00 -28.13 -8.34
C LYS A 406 19.63 -28.70 -8.73
N LEU A 407 18.57 -27.88 -8.68
CA LEU A 407 17.22 -28.33 -9.02
C LEU A 407 17.14 -28.73 -10.50
N SER A 408 16.53 -29.88 -10.76
CA SER A 408 16.28 -30.34 -12.13
C SER A 408 15.07 -29.60 -12.69
N GLY A 409 15.14 -29.11 -13.94
CA GLY A 409 14.02 -28.36 -14.53
C GLY A 409 13.94 -26.89 -14.09
N VAL A 410 14.94 -26.35 -13.38
CA VAL A 410 15.03 -24.92 -13.06
C VAL A 410 16.23 -24.30 -13.78
N ASN A 411 15.99 -23.29 -14.59
CA ASN A 411 17.02 -22.47 -15.21
C ASN A 411 17.28 -21.21 -14.38
N VAL A 412 18.44 -21.13 -13.75
CA VAL A 412 18.85 -19.98 -12.93
C VAL A 412 19.66 -19.00 -13.79
N SER A 413 19.09 -17.84 -14.11
CA SER A 413 19.76 -16.79 -14.88
C SER A 413 20.52 -15.79 -14.01
N THR A 414 20.10 -15.60 -12.76
CA THR A 414 20.71 -14.67 -11.81
C THR A 414 20.79 -15.34 -10.44
N ALA A 415 21.93 -15.23 -9.76
CA ALA A 415 22.18 -15.73 -8.41
C ALA A 415 23.49 -15.12 -7.90
N GLU A 416 23.45 -13.85 -7.52
CA GLU A 416 24.63 -13.05 -7.22
C GLU A 416 24.38 -12.01 -6.12
N PHE A 417 25.48 -11.51 -5.55
CA PHE A 417 25.49 -10.41 -4.60
C PHE A 417 26.04 -9.15 -5.25
N HIS A 418 25.53 -8.00 -4.84
CA HIS A 418 26.03 -6.70 -5.27
C HIS A 418 26.14 -5.74 -4.09
N VAL A 419 27.15 -4.89 -4.08
CA VAL A 419 27.32 -3.87 -3.02
C VAL A 419 26.82 -2.53 -3.53
N PHE A 420 26.14 -1.81 -2.65
CA PHE A 420 25.66 -0.44 -2.83
C PHE A 420 26.27 0.44 -1.74
N SER A 421 26.66 1.66 -2.08
CA SER A 421 27.26 2.63 -1.16
C SER A 421 26.25 3.21 -0.17
N SER A 422 24.96 3.17 -0.48
CA SER A 422 23.87 3.63 0.37
C SER A 422 22.56 2.85 0.11
N PHE A 423 21.58 3.03 1.01
CA PHE A 423 20.23 2.53 0.76
C PHE A 423 19.56 3.25 -0.42
N GLY A 424 19.77 4.56 -0.58
CA GLY A 424 19.23 5.29 -1.72
C GLY A 424 19.82 4.84 -3.05
N GLU A 425 21.09 4.43 -3.12
CA GLU A 425 21.68 3.83 -4.33
C GLU A 425 21.05 2.47 -4.64
N PHE A 426 20.80 1.63 -3.63
CA PHE A 426 20.04 0.38 -3.82
C PHE A 426 18.66 0.66 -4.42
N VAL A 427 17.93 1.63 -3.86
CA VAL A 427 16.59 2.02 -4.36
C VAL A 427 16.67 2.57 -5.78
N GLU A 428 17.56 3.52 -6.07
CA GLU A 428 17.68 4.13 -7.40
C GLU A 428 18.03 3.06 -8.45
N THR A 429 18.95 2.15 -8.12
CA THR A 429 19.42 1.10 -9.03
C THR A 429 18.31 0.09 -9.34
N GLN A 430 17.57 -0.36 -8.31
CA GLN A 430 16.64 -1.48 -8.45
C GLN A 430 15.19 -1.07 -8.77
N LEU A 431 14.78 0.14 -8.38
CA LEU A 431 13.36 0.56 -8.47
C LEU A 431 13.11 1.76 -9.38
N VAL A 432 14.14 2.54 -9.71
CA VAL A 432 13.96 3.81 -10.44
C VAL A 432 14.58 3.79 -11.82
N ASN A 433 15.81 3.30 -11.96
CA ASN A 433 16.55 3.34 -13.22
C ASN A 433 16.54 1.98 -13.95
N PRO A 434 15.76 1.81 -15.04
CA PRO A 434 15.66 0.53 -15.76
C PRO A 434 16.99 0.06 -16.36
N SER A 435 17.93 0.97 -16.59
CA SER A 435 19.21 0.64 -17.24
C SER A 435 20.24 0.01 -16.29
N THR A 436 19.95 0.01 -14.98
CA THR A 436 20.89 -0.43 -13.94
C THR A 436 20.36 -1.57 -13.08
N VAL A 437 19.12 -2.01 -13.32
CA VAL A 437 18.47 -3.12 -12.60
C VAL A 437 19.30 -4.39 -12.68
N ILE A 438 19.32 -5.13 -11.57
CA ILE A 438 19.91 -6.47 -11.50
C ILE A 438 18.78 -7.47 -11.27
N GLY A 439 18.68 -8.50 -12.11
CA GLY A 439 17.62 -9.51 -12.01
C GLY A 439 16.26 -9.00 -12.51
N PHE A 440 15.27 -8.90 -11.63
CA PHE A 440 13.90 -8.55 -12.01
C PHE A 440 13.67 -7.04 -12.08
N ASP A 441 13.07 -6.58 -13.17
CA ASP A 441 12.84 -5.16 -13.45
C ASP A 441 11.55 -4.63 -12.83
N PHE A 442 11.67 -4.14 -11.59
CA PHE A 442 10.59 -3.49 -10.87
C PHE A 442 10.16 -2.14 -11.46
N THR A 443 10.95 -1.53 -12.36
CA THR A 443 10.52 -0.30 -13.03
C THR A 443 9.36 -0.55 -14.01
N THR A 444 9.18 -1.80 -14.43
CA THR A 444 8.09 -2.25 -15.29
C THR A 444 6.95 -2.94 -14.53
N ALA A 445 7.14 -3.22 -13.24
CA ALA A 445 6.21 -4.00 -12.41
C ALA A 445 4.89 -3.27 -12.10
N VAL A 446 4.77 -2.00 -12.46
CA VAL A 446 3.50 -1.30 -12.46
C VAL A 446 3.10 -1.12 -13.94
N PRO A 447 2.29 -2.02 -14.50
CA PRO A 447 1.87 -1.90 -15.88
C PRO A 447 0.96 -0.68 -16.05
N GLY A 448 1.17 0.08 -17.12
CA GLY A 448 0.30 1.19 -17.47
C GLY A 448 -0.86 0.84 -18.35
N GLN A 449 -1.83 1.77 -18.40
CA GLN A 449 -3.04 1.65 -19.25
C GLN A 449 -3.87 0.40 -18.96
N VAL A 450 -3.70 -0.16 -17.76
CA VAL A 450 -4.40 -1.35 -17.31
C VAL A 450 -5.22 -1.04 -16.07
N GLN A 451 -6.24 -1.86 -15.91
CA GLN A 451 -6.91 -2.07 -14.64
C GLN A 451 -5.97 -2.88 -13.76
N SER A 452 -5.80 -2.54 -12.49
CA SER A 452 -4.95 -3.29 -11.56
C SER A 452 -5.60 -3.36 -10.20
N VAL A 453 -5.57 -4.54 -9.59
CA VAL A 453 -6.05 -4.78 -8.23
C VAL A 453 -5.02 -5.59 -7.49
N THR A 454 -4.77 -5.17 -6.25
CA THR A 454 -3.89 -5.84 -5.30
C THR A 454 -4.73 -6.22 -4.07
N GLY A 455 -4.29 -7.27 -3.37
CA GLY A 455 -4.72 -7.58 -2.03
C GLY A 455 -3.60 -8.29 -1.29
N SER A 456 -3.49 -8.01 0.00
CA SER A 456 -2.44 -8.52 0.87
C SER A 456 -2.98 -9.42 1.97
N TRP A 457 -2.13 -10.32 2.47
CA TRP A 457 -2.37 -11.00 3.73
C TRP A 457 -1.06 -11.21 4.49
N LEU A 458 -1.05 -10.79 5.75
CA LEU A 458 0.10 -10.87 6.65
C LEU A 458 0.31 -12.31 7.09
N MET A 459 1.42 -12.92 6.66
CA MET A 459 1.73 -14.32 6.93
C MET A 459 2.69 -14.46 8.11
N PRO A 460 2.23 -15.06 9.23
CA PRO A 460 3.04 -15.19 10.43
C PRO A 460 4.16 -16.22 10.27
N ARG A 461 5.22 -16.03 11.05
CA ARG A 461 6.44 -16.85 11.06
C ARG A 461 6.17 -18.35 11.13
N GLU A 462 5.21 -18.76 11.94
CA GLU A 462 4.86 -20.17 12.12
C GLU A 462 4.28 -20.78 10.84
N VAL A 463 3.54 -19.99 10.05
CA VAL A 463 2.96 -20.45 8.78
C VAL A 463 4.01 -20.59 7.70
N THR A 464 5.03 -19.71 7.69
CA THR A 464 6.14 -19.73 6.72
C THR A 464 7.35 -20.58 7.18
N ALA A 465 7.20 -21.37 8.25
CA ALA A 465 8.28 -22.18 8.79
C ALA A 465 8.70 -23.34 7.87
N GLU A 466 9.94 -23.81 8.03
CA GLU A 466 10.56 -24.83 7.17
C GLU A 466 9.72 -26.13 7.13
N GLU A 467 9.15 -26.55 8.26
CA GLU A 467 8.28 -27.72 8.35
C GLU A 467 7.00 -27.61 7.51
N ASN A 468 6.58 -26.39 7.18
CA ASN A 468 5.40 -26.08 6.38
C ASN A 468 5.73 -25.77 4.92
N ALA A 469 7.02 -25.77 4.54
CA ALA A 469 7.49 -25.27 3.24
C ALA A 469 6.78 -25.89 2.04
N GLU A 470 6.63 -27.21 2.00
CA GLU A 470 5.97 -27.90 0.88
C GLU A 470 4.47 -27.57 0.82
N SER A 471 3.79 -27.51 1.96
CA SER A 471 2.36 -27.21 2.02
C SER A 471 2.07 -25.77 1.62
N PHE A 472 2.92 -24.83 2.05
CA PHE A 472 2.82 -23.43 1.66
C PHE A 472 3.13 -23.24 0.18
N ALA A 473 4.20 -23.85 -0.32
CA ALA A 473 4.56 -23.80 -1.74
C ALA A 473 3.44 -24.32 -2.65
N LYS A 474 2.70 -25.37 -2.25
CA LYS A 474 1.51 -25.84 -3.00
C LYS A 474 0.43 -24.78 -3.12
N LEU A 475 0.24 -23.94 -2.11
CA LEU A 475 -0.71 -22.82 -2.20
C LEU A 475 -0.19 -21.75 -3.17
N LEU A 476 1.10 -21.44 -3.11
CA LEU A 476 1.73 -20.48 -4.02
C LEU A 476 1.65 -20.95 -5.49
N THR A 477 1.93 -22.23 -5.78
CA THR A 477 1.83 -22.78 -7.14
C THR A 477 0.40 -22.83 -7.69
N ASN A 478 -0.61 -22.83 -6.81
CA ASN A 478 -2.01 -22.81 -7.22
C ASN A 478 -2.51 -21.40 -7.56
N LEU A 479 -1.72 -20.35 -7.28
CA LEU A 479 -2.05 -19.02 -7.72
C LEU A 479 -1.98 -18.94 -9.25
N THR A 480 -3.02 -18.34 -9.82
CA THR A 480 -3.15 -18.05 -11.25
C THR A 480 -2.89 -16.59 -11.57
N ILE A 481 -2.54 -15.81 -10.55
CA ILE A 481 -2.19 -14.39 -10.64
C ILE A 481 -0.80 -14.16 -10.04
N VAL A 482 -0.27 -12.95 -10.21
CA VAL A 482 1.10 -12.63 -9.82
C VAL A 482 1.18 -12.52 -8.29
N GLY A 483 2.11 -13.24 -7.68
CA GLY A 483 2.53 -12.98 -6.31
C GLY A 483 3.61 -11.91 -6.29
N ILE A 484 3.48 -10.91 -5.41
CA ILE A 484 4.48 -9.86 -5.15
C ILE A 484 4.69 -9.73 -3.63
N PRO A 485 5.14 -10.79 -2.94
CA PRO A 485 5.18 -10.77 -1.49
C PRO A 485 6.36 -9.92 -1.03
N PHE A 486 6.13 -9.14 0.01
CA PHE A 486 7.14 -8.31 0.64
C PHE A 486 7.70 -9.01 1.86
N PHE A 487 9.02 -9.07 1.93
CA PHE A 487 9.76 -9.70 3.00
C PHE A 487 10.28 -8.61 3.92
N VAL A 488 9.43 -8.18 4.85
CA VAL A 488 9.60 -6.93 5.61
C VAL A 488 9.39 -7.09 7.11
N GLY A 489 8.93 -8.27 7.54
CA GLY A 489 8.75 -8.61 8.95
C GLY A 489 9.98 -9.24 9.59
N GLY A 490 9.84 -9.79 10.80
CA GLY A 490 10.98 -10.28 11.56
C GLY A 490 11.85 -9.17 12.20
N GLY A 491 12.85 -9.57 12.98
CA GLY A 491 13.83 -8.66 13.57
C GLY A 491 13.19 -7.55 14.41
N ALA A 492 13.51 -6.29 14.11
CA ALA A 492 12.97 -5.13 14.82
C ALA A 492 11.44 -4.99 14.71
N VAL A 493 10.80 -5.59 13.70
CA VAL A 493 9.34 -5.56 13.54
C VAL A 493 8.63 -6.42 14.58
N GLU A 494 9.28 -7.46 15.11
CA GLU A 494 8.70 -8.42 16.08
C GLU A 494 8.50 -7.84 17.48
N ASP A 495 8.91 -6.59 17.72
CA ASP A 495 8.71 -5.92 19.00
C ASP A 495 7.22 -5.68 19.28
N VAL A 496 6.61 -6.61 20.01
CA VAL A 496 5.20 -6.58 20.41
C VAL A 496 4.84 -5.36 21.26
N SER A 497 5.81 -4.71 21.92
CA SER A 497 5.54 -3.49 22.71
C SER A 497 5.08 -2.33 21.82
N LYS A 498 5.41 -2.37 20.52
CA LYS A 498 4.97 -1.35 19.57
C LYS A 498 3.46 -1.30 19.39
N ASN A 499 2.73 -2.39 19.67
CA ASN A 499 1.26 -2.41 19.64
C ASN A 499 0.62 -1.42 20.63
N GLU A 500 1.31 -1.05 21.70
CA GLU A 500 0.83 -0.03 22.65
C GLU A 500 1.04 1.39 22.14
N THR A 501 1.98 1.56 21.19
CA THR A 501 2.44 2.88 20.72
C THR A 501 1.87 3.26 19.36
N SER A 502 1.54 2.30 18.49
CA SER A 502 0.95 2.55 17.18
C SER A 502 -0.30 1.71 16.95
N ALA A 503 -1.15 2.18 16.03
CA ALA A 503 -2.37 1.51 15.61
C ALA A 503 -2.17 0.55 14.42
N ALA A 504 -0.93 0.30 14.00
CA ALA A 504 -0.62 -0.72 13.01
C ALA A 504 -1.19 -2.08 13.45
N ASN A 505 -1.61 -2.90 12.47
CA ASN A 505 -2.17 -4.21 12.74
C ASN A 505 -1.21 -5.04 13.63
N PRO A 506 -1.64 -5.56 14.80
CA PRO A 506 -0.79 -6.37 15.65
C PRO A 506 -0.17 -7.61 14.96
N ALA A 507 -0.82 -8.12 13.90
CA ALA A 507 -0.30 -9.23 13.09
C ALA A 507 1.09 -8.94 12.49
N TRP A 508 1.44 -7.67 12.22
CA TRP A 508 2.78 -7.30 11.78
C TRP A 508 3.88 -7.81 12.69
N ARG A 509 3.62 -7.88 14.00
CA ARG A 509 4.62 -8.29 15.02
C ARG A 509 4.92 -9.79 15.01
N HIS A 510 4.16 -10.57 14.22
CA HIS A 510 4.37 -11.99 14.02
C HIS A 510 4.68 -12.33 12.56
N THR A 511 4.58 -11.35 11.66
CA THR A 511 4.70 -11.52 10.22
C THR A 511 6.17 -11.66 9.80
N ILE A 512 6.42 -12.50 8.81
CA ILE A 512 7.69 -12.49 8.05
C ILE A 512 7.47 -11.90 6.67
N THR A 513 6.42 -12.36 5.98
CA THR A 513 6.07 -11.87 4.66
C THR A 513 4.66 -11.32 4.62
N ASP A 514 4.53 -10.12 4.06
CA ASP A 514 3.26 -9.60 3.59
C ASP A 514 2.97 -10.20 2.21
N LEU A 515 2.05 -11.15 2.15
CA LEU A 515 1.69 -11.85 0.92
C LEU A 515 0.75 -10.99 0.09
N THR A 516 1.33 -10.11 -0.72
CA THR A 516 0.59 -9.35 -1.71
C THR A 516 0.45 -10.15 -3.00
N ILE A 517 -0.78 -10.26 -3.51
CA ILE A 517 -1.06 -10.79 -4.83
C ILE A 517 -1.73 -9.71 -5.69
N SER A 518 -1.46 -9.75 -6.99
CA SER A 518 -1.92 -8.73 -7.91
C SER A 518 -2.35 -9.34 -9.24
N THR A 519 -3.40 -8.77 -9.81
CA THR A 519 -3.80 -9.06 -11.17
C THR A 519 -4.27 -7.78 -11.85
N GLY A 520 -4.20 -7.79 -13.18
CA GLY A 520 -4.69 -6.69 -13.98
C GLY A 520 -5.49 -7.15 -15.18
N GLY A 521 -5.89 -6.17 -15.97
CA GLY A 521 -6.58 -6.39 -17.24
C GLY A 521 -6.44 -5.17 -18.15
N ALA A 522 -6.80 -5.32 -19.42
CA ALA A 522 -6.90 -4.18 -20.32
C ALA A 522 -7.84 -3.10 -19.74
N ALA A 523 -7.72 -1.85 -20.19
CA ALA A 523 -8.51 -0.73 -19.65
C ALA A 523 -10.05 -0.94 -19.61
N PHE A 524 -10.59 -1.87 -20.39
CA PHE A 524 -12.01 -2.21 -20.43
C PHE A 524 -12.41 -3.44 -19.59
N THR A 525 -11.44 -4.14 -18.99
CA THR A 525 -11.73 -5.27 -18.10
C THR A 525 -12.58 -4.79 -16.94
N ASP A 526 -13.70 -5.48 -16.69
CA ASP A 526 -14.56 -5.17 -15.55
C ASP A 526 -13.77 -5.31 -14.25
N ALA A 527 -13.61 -4.21 -13.51
CA ALA A 527 -12.88 -4.16 -12.26
C ALA A 527 -13.39 -5.19 -11.23
N ARG A 528 -14.68 -5.55 -11.27
CA ARG A 528 -15.25 -6.55 -10.35
C ARG A 528 -14.67 -7.94 -10.57
N VAL A 529 -14.37 -8.29 -11.83
CA VAL A 529 -13.84 -9.62 -12.17
C VAL A 529 -12.43 -9.77 -11.62
N ILE A 530 -11.58 -8.75 -11.79
CA ILE A 530 -10.22 -8.76 -11.25
C ILE A 530 -10.18 -8.62 -9.72
N GLN A 531 -11.10 -7.85 -9.13
CA GLN A 531 -11.28 -7.80 -7.67
C GLN A 531 -11.66 -9.16 -7.11
N GLN A 532 -12.67 -9.82 -7.70
CA GLN A 532 -13.10 -11.15 -7.27
C GLN A 532 -11.96 -12.18 -7.42
N ALA A 533 -11.17 -12.10 -8.49
CA ALA A 533 -10.05 -13.01 -8.69
C ALA A 533 -8.96 -12.89 -7.61
N VAL A 534 -8.65 -11.67 -7.15
CA VAL A 534 -7.75 -11.44 -6.01
C VAL A 534 -8.38 -11.96 -4.72
N HIS A 535 -9.64 -11.59 -4.47
CA HIS A 535 -10.36 -11.99 -3.26
C HIS A 535 -10.43 -13.51 -3.08
N ASP A 536 -10.78 -14.23 -4.14
CA ASP A 536 -10.90 -15.69 -4.14
C ASP A 536 -9.56 -16.38 -3.89
N GLN A 537 -8.48 -15.85 -4.48
CA GLN A 537 -7.14 -16.43 -4.37
C GLN A 537 -6.45 -16.14 -3.04
N LEU A 538 -6.88 -15.12 -2.29
CA LEU A 538 -6.43 -14.88 -0.92
C LEU A 538 -7.07 -15.83 0.11
N GLN A 539 -8.21 -16.46 -0.19
CA GLN A 539 -8.96 -17.28 0.78
C GLN A 539 -8.13 -18.40 1.47
N PRO A 540 -7.28 -19.17 0.75
CA PRO A 540 -6.46 -20.19 1.41
C PRO A 540 -5.46 -19.60 2.41
N PHE A 541 -4.91 -18.42 2.14
CA PHE A 541 -3.95 -17.74 3.01
C PHE A 541 -4.65 -17.14 4.25
N ARG A 542 -5.86 -16.59 4.07
CA ARG A 542 -6.74 -16.19 5.19
C ARG A 542 -7.00 -17.35 6.15
N ALA A 543 -7.29 -18.53 5.60
CA ALA A 543 -7.57 -19.72 6.39
C ALA A 543 -6.35 -20.21 7.19
N LEU A 544 -5.13 -20.02 6.66
CA LEU A 544 -3.89 -20.35 7.37
C LEU A 544 -3.57 -19.35 8.49
N ALA A 545 -3.89 -18.08 8.30
CA ALA A 545 -3.56 -17.01 9.24
C ALA A 545 -4.79 -16.13 9.52
N PRO A 546 -5.82 -16.63 10.22
CA PRO A 546 -6.99 -15.82 10.54
C PRO A 546 -6.62 -14.70 11.54
N PRO A 547 -7.32 -13.55 11.53
CA PRO A 547 -7.11 -12.53 12.55
C PRO A 547 -7.38 -13.06 13.96
N PRO A 548 -6.66 -12.60 14.99
CA PRO A 548 -5.66 -11.53 14.95
C PRO A 548 -4.24 -12.00 14.60
N TYR A 549 -4.05 -13.28 14.27
CA TYR A 549 -2.72 -13.85 13.97
C TYR A 549 -2.22 -13.48 12.57
N GLY A 550 -3.13 -13.35 11.61
CA GLY A 550 -2.90 -12.65 10.34
C GLY A 550 -3.80 -11.43 10.21
N GLY A 551 -3.84 -10.86 9.02
CA GLY A 551 -4.61 -9.66 8.70
C GLY A 551 -4.17 -9.10 7.37
N GLN A 552 -4.55 -7.86 7.07
CA GLN A 552 -4.17 -7.18 5.85
C GLN A 552 -3.35 -5.93 6.15
N TYR A 553 -2.45 -5.62 5.22
CA TYR A 553 -1.88 -4.30 5.16
C TYR A 553 -2.91 -3.33 4.57
N VAL A 554 -3.40 -2.39 5.40
CA VAL A 554 -4.48 -1.45 5.03
C VAL A 554 -4.20 -0.57 3.80
N ASN A 555 -2.95 -0.47 3.33
CA ASN A 555 -2.59 0.25 2.10
C ASN A 555 -2.64 -0.63 0.84
N GLU A 556 -2.59 -1.96 0.99
CA GLU A 556 -2.63 -2.96 -0.08
C GLU A 556 -3.78 -3.95 0.21
N ALA A 557 -4.93 -3.40 0.60
CA ALA A 557 -6.05 -4.19 1.08
C ALA A 557 -6.87 -4.80 -0.07
N ASP A 558 -7.43 -5.97 0.17
CA ASP A 558 -8.52 -6.53 -0.63
C ASP A 558 -9.81 -5.73 -0.40
N ALA A 559 -10.26 -5.05 -1.46
CA ALA A 559 -11.46 -4.21 -1.45
C ALA A 559 -12.76 -4.98 -1.15
N LEU A 560 -12.77 -6.31 -1.26
CA LEU A 560 -13.92 -7.18 -1.03
C LEU A 560 -13.90 -7.88 0.34
N GLU A 561 -12.95 -7.56 1.22
CA GLU A 561 -12.94 -8.09 2.58
C GLU A 561 -14.18 -7.63 3.37
N GLU A 562 -14.99 -8.59 3.82
CA GLU A 562 -16.21 -8.31 4.57
C GLU A 562 -15.91 -7.90 6.02
N GLU A 563 -14.95 -8.58 6.67
CA GLU A 563 -14.54 -8.31 8.06
C GLU A 563 -13.33 -7.36 8.12
N TRP A 564 -13.34 -6.33 7.26
CA TRP A 564 -12.20 -5.44 7.02
C TRP A 564 -11.73 -4.71 8.28
N GLN A 565 -12.60 -4.43 9.24
CA GLN A 565 -12.21 -3.81 10.52
C GLN A 565 -11.19 -4.69 11.26
N LEU A 566 -11.51 -5.98 11.36
CA LEU A 566 -10.66 -6.95 12.03
C LEU A 566 -9.44 -7.28 11.16
N ALA A 567 -9.61 -7.38 9.84
CA ALA A 567 -8.52 -7.64 8.93
C ALA A 567 -7.48 -6.50 8.91
N HIS A 568 -7.89 -5.23 8.93
CA HIS A 568 -6.98 -4.09 8.86
C HIS A 568 -6.31 -3.74 10.19
N TRP A 569 -7.00 -3.89 11.32
CA TRP A 569 -6.51 -3.39 12.62
C TRP A 569 -6.59 -4.40 13.76
N GLY A 570 -7.20 -5.57 13.55
CA GLY A 570 -7.33 -6.60 14.58
C GLY A 570 -7.97 -6.05 15.86
N THR A 571 -7.32 -6.30 16.99
CA THR A 571 -7.78 -5.85 18.31
C THR A 571 -7.69 -4.34 18.53
N GLN A 572 -7.07 -3.58 17.62
CA GLN A 572 -6.92 -2.13 17.75
C GLN A 572 -8.17 -1.34 17.32
N TYR A 573 -9.05 -1.96 16.52
CA TYR A 573 -10.19 -1.26 15.92
C TYR A 573 -11.11 -0.54 16.92
N PRO A 574 -11.50 -1.14 18.07
CA PRO A 574 -12.38 -0.44 19.02
C PRO A 574 -11.79 0.86 19.56
N ARG A 575 -10.46 0.92 19.78
CA ARG A 575 -9.78 2.15 20.24
C ARG A 575 -9.71 3.18 19.11
N LEU A 576 -9.39 2.76 17.89
CA LEU A 576 -9.43 3.61 16.71
C LEU A 576 -10.81 4.25 16.52
N LEU A 577 -11.87 3.44 16.62
CA LEU A 577 -13.25 3.89 16.48
C LEU A 577 -13.64 4.92 17.54
N ALA A 578 -13.22 4.71 18.79
CA ALA A 578 -13.48 5.66 19.88
C ALA A 578 -12.84 7.03 19.60
N ILE A 579 -11.55 7.03 19.22
CA ILE A 579 -10.82 8.27 18.89
C ILE A 579 -11.43 8.95 17.66
N LYS A 580 -11.76 8.18 16.63
CA LYS A 580 -12.39 8.70 15.40
C LYS A 580 -13.70 9.43 15.71
N LYS A 581 -14.57 8.84 16.52
CA LYS A 581 -15.85 9.46 16.92
C LYS A 581 -15.68 10.72 17.76
N GLU A 582 -14.58 10.84 18.50
CA GLU A 582 -14.26 12.04 19.27
C GLU A 582 -13.79 13.19 18.38
N ILE A 583 -12.85 12.93 17.48
CA ILE A 583 -12.23 13.99 16.66
C ILE A 583 -13.03 14.33 15.40
N ASP A 584 -13.85 13.41 14.91
CA ASP A 584 -14.65 13.55 13.69
C ASP A 584 -16.11 13.09 13.88
N PRO A 585 -16.88 13.71 14.79
CA PRO A 585 -18.24 13.28 15.09
C PRO A 585 -19.22 13.43 13.92
N ASN A 586 -18.84 14.17 12.87
CA ASN A 586 -19.66 14.46 11.70
C ASN A 586 -19.20 13.65 10.45
N ASP A 587 -18.26 12.73 10.61
CA ASP A 587 -17.72 11.89 9.54
C ASP A 587 -17.24 12.74 8.35
N LEU A 588 -16.47 13.81 8.59
CA LEU A 588 -15.92 14.64 7.51
C LEU A 588 -14.82 13.90 6.74
N LEU A 589 -13.85 13.33 7.47
CA LEU A 589 -12.72 12.58 6.93
C LEU A 589 -13.04 11.09 6.89
N ILE A 590 -14.08 10.72 6.16
CA ILE A 590 -14.57 9.34 6.05
C ILE A 590 -14.21 8.76 4.67
N VAL A 591 -13.71 7.54 4.63
CA VAL A 591 -13.26 6.87 3.40
C VAL A 591 -13.72 5.41 3.39
N TYR A 592 -13.83 4.83 2.19
CA TYR A 592 -14.19 3.42 2.00
C TYR A 592 -13.23 2.50 2.77
N HIS A 593 -13.78 1.57 3.55
CA HIS A 593 -13.05 0.67 4.47
C HIS A 593 -12.07 1.41 5.42
N GLY A 594 -12.36 2.67 5.73
CA GLY A 594 -11.70 3.44 6.78
C GLY A 594 -12.39 3.27 8.14
N VAL A 595 -11.74 3.68 9.23
CA VAL A 595 -12.33 3.65 10.58
C VAL A 595 -13.67 4.43 10.59
N ASN A 596 -14.73 3.81 11.14
CA ASN A 596 -16.10 4.34 11.22
C ASN A 596 -16.89 4.36 9.88
N SER A 597 -16.43 3.67 8.83
CA SER A 597 -17.09 3.66 7.50
C SER A 597 -18.14 2.57 7.28
N GLU A 598 -18.36 1.69 8.25
CA GLU A 598 -19.27 0.54 8.16
C GLU A 598 -20.74 0.91 7.92
N ASP A 599 -21.15 2.10 8.38
CA ASP A 599 -22.50 2.63 8.23
C ASP A 599 -22.64 3.53 6.99
N TRP A 600 -21.69 3.53 6.07
CA TRP A 600 -21.73 4.30 4.82
C TRP A 600 -21.86 3.37 3.60
N ASP A 601 -22.46 3.86 2.51
CA ASP A 601 -22.41 3.12 1.24
C ASP A 601 -20.99 3.12 0.64
N GLN A 602 -20.75 2.25 -0.35
CA GLN A 602 -19.43 2.07 -0.96
C GLN A 602 -18.85 3.38 -1.52
N GLU A 603 -19.71 4.29 -1.96
CA GLU A 603 -19.30 5.61 -2.46
C GLU A 603 -19.26 6.68 -1.36
N ILE A 604 -19.48 6.35 -0.09
CA ILE A 604 -19.40 7.30 1.03
C ILE A 604 -20.27 8.55 0.80
N ILE A 605 -21.44 8.35 0.18
CA ILE A 605 -22.41 9.42 -0.12
C ILE A 605 -23.47 9.47 0.96
N CYS A 606 -24.02 8.33 1.35
CA CYS A 606 -25.13 8.28 2.29
C CYS A 606 -24.97 7.17 3.33
N LYS A 607 -25.30 7.48 4.59
CA LYS A 607 -25.37 6.46 5.63
C LYS A 607 -26.37 5.36 5.28
N THR A 608 -26.00 4.11 5.45
CA THR A 608 -26.90 2.96 5.24
C THR A 608 -27.88 2.90 6.41
N THR A 609 -29.18 2.84 6.14
CA THR A 609 -30.19 2.76 7.20
C THR A 609 -30.24 1.34 7.75
N ASN A 610 -29.92 1.20 9.04
CA ASN A 610 -29.87 -0.02 9.87
C ASN A 610 -28.54 -0.77 9.83
N GLY A 611 -27.89 -0.86 10.99
CA GLY A 611 -26.92 -1.89 11.36
C GLY A 611 -27.54 -3.30 11.36
N THR A 612 -27.98 -3.74 10.18
CA THR A 612 -28.25 -5.14 9.88
C THR A 612 -27.11 -5.57 8.98
N PRO A 613 -26.29 -6.54 9.40
CA PRO A 613 -25.30 -7.13 8.52
C PRO A 613 -26.01 -7.57 7.24
N SER A 614 -25.42 -7.27 6.07
CA SER A 614 -25.68 -8.09 4.89
C SER A 614 -25.54 -9.54 5.31
N SER A 615 -26.56 -10.33 5.04
CA SER A 615 -26.77 -11.69 5.53
C SER A 615 -25.51 -12.55 5.62
N GLY A 616 -24.91 -12.57 6.81
CA GLY A 616 -23.92 -13.52 7.31
C GLY A 616 -24.24 -13.75 8.79
N SER A 617 -24.41 -15.00 9.19
CA SER A 617 -25.07 -15.42 10.43
C SER A 617 -24.56 -14.76 11.72
N SER A 618 -25.50 -14.29 12.53
CA SER A 618 -25.32 -13.78 13.88
C SER A 618 -24.62 -14.75 14.85
N GLY A 619 -23.62 -14.24 15.56
CA GLY A 619 -23.43 -14.44 17.01
C GLY A 619 -22.98 -15.81 17.49
N ALA A 620 -21.66 -16.08 17.42
CA ALA A 620 -21.03 -17.02 18.33
C ALA A 620 -20.59 -16.26 19.60
N THR A 621 -21.41 -16.35 20.65
CA THR A 621 -21.00 -15.99 22.00
C THR A 621 -19.97 -17.01 22.49
N CYS A 622 -18.78 -16.57 22.87
CA CYS A 622 -17.79 -17.41 23.55
C CYS A 622 -18.40 -17.98 24.84
N PRO A 623 -18.45 -19.31 25.05
CA PRO A 623 -18.84 -19.86 26.34
C PRO A 623 -17.75 -19.59 27.37
N GLY A 624 -18.18 -19.14 28.55
CA GLY A 624 -17.34 -18.67 29.63
C GLY A 624 -16.28 -19.66 30.09
N ALA A 625 -15.13 -19.11 30.47
CA ALA A 625 -14.08 -19.80 31.19
C ALA A 625 -14.64 -20.42 32.49
N PRO A 626 -14.38 -21.70 32.77
CA PRO A 626 -14.57 -22.24 34.11
C PRO A 626 -13.45 -21.71 35.01
N THR A 627 -13.84 -21.02 36.07
CA THR A 627 -13.02 -20.82 37.25
C THR A 627 -12.71 -22.16 37.89
N GLU A 628 -11.44 -22.53 38.04
CA GLU A 628 -11.01 -23.44 39.12
C GLU A 628 -9.52 -23.25 39.47
N SER A 629 -9.33 -22.82 40.73
CA SER A 629 -8.28 -23.13 41.70
C SER A 629 -6.90 -23.63 41.25
N SER A 630 -5.87 -22.93 41.72
CA SER A 630 -4.49 -23.39 41.92
C SER A 630 -4.41 -24.75 42.63
N PRO A 631 -3.36 -25.54 42.34
CA PRO A 631 -2.39 -25.79 43.42
C PRO A 631 -0.91 -25.84 42.99
N SER A 632 -0.09 -25.25 43.85
CA SER A 632 1.28 -25.62 44.28
C SER A 632 2.20 -26.45 43.37
N SER A 633 3.39 -25.89 43.11
CA SER A 633 4.64 -26.61 42.82
C SER A 633 5.00 -27.64 43.90
N PRO A 634 5.80 -28.69 43.59
CA PRO A 634 7.23 -28.55 43.87
C PRO A 634 8.22 -29.27 42.91
N SER A 635 9.45 -28.72 42.90
CA SER A 635 10.79 -29.34 42.84
C SER A 635 11.26 -30.23 41.66
N GLN A 636 12.31 -29.72 41.00
CA GLN A 636 13.60 -30.34 40.60
C GLN A 636 13.69 -31.85 40.34
N GLU A 637 14.21 -32.25 39.16
CA GLU A 637 15.56 -32.83 38.98
C GLU A 637 15.86 -33.27 37.52
N THR A 638 17.04 -32.85 37.03
CA THR A 638 18.05 -33.51 36.17
C THR A 638 17.73 -34.16 34.80
N GLU A 639 18.42 -33.60 33.78
CA GLU A 639 19.23 -34.22 32.70
C GLU A 639 19.02 -35.69 32.27
N SER A 640 18.81 -35.92 30.97
CA SER A 640 19.77 -36.65 30.09
C SER A 640 19.21 -36.91 28.67
N SER A 641 20.04 -36.64 27.66
CA SER A 641 20.01 -37.17 26.29
C SER A 641 21.24 -38.09 26.11
N PRO A 642 21.49 -38.74 24.96
CA PRO A 642 20.62 -39.46 24.01
C PRO A 642 21.19 -40.88 23.73
N SER A 643 20.54 -41.69 22.87
CA SER A 643 21.24 -42.81 22.21
C SER A 643 20.77 -43.06 20.78
N GLN A 644 21.75 -43.00 19.88
CA GLN A 644 21.70 -43.38 18.47
C GLN A 644 21.43 -44.87 18.25
N GLY A 645 20.94 -45.21 17.05
CA GLY A 645 20.95 -46.58 16.54
C GLY A 645 20.56 -46.68 15.06
N SER A 646 21.56 -46.60 14.18
CA SER A 646 21.57 -47.24 12.84
C SER A 646 22.70 -48.27 12.84
N PRO A 647 22.60 -49.41 12.11
CA PRO A 647 23.17 -49.41 10.75
C PRO A 647 22.50 -50.35 9.70
N SER A 648 22.61 -49.89 8.43
CA SER A 648 22.78 -50.51 7.09
C SER A 648 23.05 -52.04 6.92
N PRO A 649 23.30 -52.59 5.70
CA PRO A 649 22.73 -52.44 4.32
C PRO A 649 22.51 -53.80 3.58
N SER A 650 21.95 -53.80 2.35
CA SER A 650 22.30 -54.80 1.32
C SER A 650 21.86 -54.42 -0.11
N GLN A 651 22.70 -54.80 -1.09
CA GLN A 651 22.75 -54.42 -2.51
C GLN A 651 22.02 -55.40 -3.48
N SER A 652 21.90 -54.94 -4.75
CA SER A 652 21.85 -55.66 -6.05
C SER A 652 20.53 -56.39 -6.42
N SER A 653 20.06 -56.45 -7.67
CA SER A 653 20.77 -56.65 -8.95
C SER A 653 19.92 -56.27 -10.20
N GLU A 654 20.61 -56.23 -11.35
CA GLU A 654 20.24 -55.90 -12.74
C GLU A 654 19.14 -56.76 -13.42
N GLY A 655 18.61 -56.26 -14.55
CA GLY A 655 17.95 -57.06 -15.61
C GLY A 655 17.16 -56.28 -16.68
N SER A 656 17.80 -55.93 -17.81
CA SER A 656 17.19 -55.44 -19.08
C SER A 656 16.68 -56.62 -19.97
N PRO A 657 16.32 -56.48 -21.27
CA PRO A 657 15.64 -55.42 -22.07
C PRO A 657 14.50 -55.98 -22.99
N SER A 658 13.74 -55.14 -23.72
CA SER A 658 13.28 -55.48 -25.09
C SER A 658 12.79 -54.29 -25.93
N HIS A 659 13.12 -54.38 -27.22
CA HIS A 659 13.00 -53.48 -28.37
C HIS A 659 11.61 -53.04 -28.88
N GLY A 660 11.63 -51.97 -29.72
CA GLY A 660 10.73 -51.79 -30.88
C GLY A 660 10.57 -50.32 -31.30
N HIS A 661 11.50 -49.73 -32.07
CA HIS A 661 11.41 -49.48 -33.53
C HIS A 661 10.18 -48.70 -34.05
N GLY A 662 10.45 -47.56 -34.71
CA GLY A 662 9.50 -46.88 -35.59
C GLY A 662 9.99 -45.49 -36.05
N ALA A 663 10.83 -45.45 -37.09
CA ALA A 663 11.28 -44.23 -37.77
C ALA A 663 10.39 -43.94 -38.99
N HIS A 664 10.15 -42.65 -39.28
CA HIS A 664 9.94 -42.00 -40.59
C HIS A 664 9.67 -40.51 -40.29
N GLY A 665 10.12 -39.50 -41.03
CA GLY A 665 10.76 -39.41 -42.33
C GLY A 665 10.59 -37.96 -42.82
N GLN A 666 11.68 -37.41 -43.32
CA GLN A 666 11.94 -36.04 -43.79
C GLN A 666 10.88 -35.37 -44.69
N GLY A 667 10.91 -34.03 -44.70
CA GLY A 667 10.38 -33.19 -45.78
C GLY A 667 10.94 -31.76 -45.72
N SER A 668 12.05 -31.52 -46.42
CA SER A 668 12.68 -30.22 -46.68
C SER A 668 12.13 -29.55 -47.94
N HIS A 669 12.05 -28.21 -47.96
CA HIS A 669 12.23 -27.24 -49.07
C HIS A 669 11.45 -25.96 -48.69
N GLY A 670 11.89 -24.72 -48.90
CA GLY A 670 13.05 -24.15 -49.58
C GLY A 670 12.90 -22.62 -49.54
N HIS A 671 14.05 -21.94 -49.63
CA HIS A 671 14.33 -20.50 -49.61
C HIS A 671 13.29 -19.53 -50.20
N HIS A 672 13.14 -18.38 -49.51
CA HIS A 672 13.21 -17.07 -50.18
C HIS A 672 13.95 -16.04 -49.31
N SER A 673 15.00 -15.49 -49.90
CA SER A 673 15.87 -14.40 -49.43
C SER A 673 15.30 -13.04 -49.83
N GLN A 674 15.27 -12.07 -48.91
CA GLN A 674 15.55 -10.61 -49.04
C GLN A 674 15.60 -10.11 -47.58
N GLY A 675 16.51 -9.28 -47.06
CA GLY A 675 17.47 -8.33 -47.60
C GLY A 675 17.52 -7.20 -46.56
N SER A 676 18.57 -7.16 -45.74
CA SER A 676 18.78 -6.13 -44.71
C SER A 676 19.03 -4.75 -45.32
N PRO A 677 18.70 -3.67 -44.60
CA PRO A 677 19.52 -2.47 -44.66
C PRO A 677 19.98 -2.02 -43.27
N SER A 678 21.29 -1.83 -43.14
CA SER A 678 21.94 -1.01 -42.12
C SER A 678 21.54 0.46 -42.26
N PRO A 679 21.67 1.26 -41.19
CA PRO A 679 22.00 2.67 -41.35
C PRO A 679 23.32 3.01 -40.64
N SER A 680 24.32 3.34 -41.44
CA SER A 680 25.43 4.22 -41.08
C SER A 680 24.97 5.67 -41.21
N GLY A 681 25.36 6.55 -40.29
CA GLY A 681 25.38 8.00 -40.56
C GLY A 681 24.95 8.88 -39.39
N THR A 682 25.91 9.20 -38.51
CA THR A 682 25.87 10.33 -37.58
C THR A 682 25.87 11.66 -38.35
N PRO A 683 25.14 12.67 -37.85
CA PRO A 683 25.64 14.04 -37.93
C PRO A 683 25.66 14.69 -36.54
N ALA A 684 26.81 15.26 -36.19
CA ALA A 684 26.97 16.17 -35.06
C ALA A 684 26.21 17.49 -35.27
N PRO A 685 25.83 18.19 -34.19
CA PRO A 685 25.75 19.64 -34.21
C PRO A 685 26.84 20.27 -33.34
N SER A 686 27.35 21.36 -33.89
CA SER A 686 28.44 22.23 -33.48
C SER A 686 28.28 22.90 -32.12
N GLN A 687 29.41 23.02 -31.42
CA GLN A 687 29.66 23.89 -30.28
C GLN A 687 29.50 25.38 -30.64
N SER A 688 28.92 26.16 -29.72
CA SER A 688 29.34 27.54 -29.44
C SER A 688 28.85 28.00 -28.07
N SER A 689 29.77 28.01 -27.10
CA SER A 689 29.67 28.84 -25.89
C SER A 689 30.44 30.14 -26.13
N PRO A 690 30.05 31.26 -25.49
CA PRO A 690 30.99 32.32 -25.17
C PRO A 690 31.33 32.33 -23.67
N ALA A 691 32.61 32.55 -23.41
CA ALA A 691 33.31 32.63 -22.13
C ALA A 691 32.92 33.86 -21.27
N PRO A 692 33.28 33.87 -19.97
CA PRO A 692 33.00 34.97 -19.06
C PRO A 692 34.03 36.08 -19.16
N SER A 693 33.57 37.33 -18.99
CA SER A 693 34.40 38.54 -18.96
C SER A 693 35.02 38.78 -17.58
N SER A 694 36.25 39.25 -17.64
CA SER A 694 37.23 39.56 -16.61
C SER A 694 36.88 40.68 -15.61
N VAL A 695 37.48 40.52 -14.43
CA VAL A 695 37.77 41.48 -13.35
C VAL A 695 38.38 42.81 -13.84
N PRO A 696 38.25 43.90 -13.06
CA PRO A 696 39.45 44.64 -12.67
C PRO A 696 39.55 44.93 -11.16
N SER A 697 40.80 45.04 -10.73
CA SER A 697 41.37 45.22 -9.39
C SER A 697 41.38 46.67 -8.87
N GLY A 698 41.45 46.81 -7.53
CA GLY A 698 41.98 47.98 -6.78
C GLY A 698 41.37 48.00 -5.36
N GLY A 699 42.09 47.65 -4.28
CA GLY A 699 42.87 48.54 -3.40
C GLY A 699 41.94 49.21 -2.36
N SER A 700 42.15 49.31 -1.05
CA SER A 700 43.30 49.21 -0.13
C SER A 700 42.77 49.28 1.34
N GLU A 701 43.61 48.89 2.32
CA GLU A 701 43.72 49.40 3.71
C GLU A 701 42.59 49.10 4.74
N GLU A 702 42.93 48.43 5.86
CA GLU A 702 43.03 48.94 7.27
C GLU A 702 41.62 49.24 7.87
N GLU A 703 41.20 48.89 9.09
CA GLU A 703 41.83 48.66 10.40
C GLU A 703 40.73 48.06 11.33
N ASP A 704 41.14 47.24 12.30
CA ASP A 704 40.72 47.14 13.70
C ASP A 704 39.26 47.00 14.22
N ASP A 705 39.16 46.00 15.11
CA ASP A 705 38.57 45.99 16.47
C ASP A 705 37.13 45.53 16.82
N ASP A 706 37.17 44.62 17.81
CA ASP A 706 36.28 44.32 18.95
C ASP A 706 34.91 43.62 18.75
N ILE A 707 34.70 42.39 19.23
CA ILE A 707 34.56 41.89 20.62
C ILE A 707 33.24 42.33 21.31
N CYS A 708 32.37 41.35 21.60
CA CYS A 708 31.60 41.09 22.83
C CYS A 708 30.43 40.13 22.50
N GLU A 709 30.50 38.83 22.79
CA GLU A 709 30.13 38.16 24.06
C GLU A 709 28.70 38.39 24.57
N SER A 710 27.93 37.29 24.52
CA SER A 710 26.93 36.77 25.48
C SER A 710 25.83 37.65 26.06
N ALA A 711 24.58 37.23 25.81
CA ALA A 711 23.60 36.90 26.84
C ALA A 711 22.65 35.82 26.31
#